data_AF-B4NE51-F1
#
_entry.id   AF-B4NE51-F1
#
_cell.length_a   1.000
_cell.length_b   1.000
_cell.length_c   1.000
_cell.angle_alpha   90.00
_cell.angle_beta   90.00
_cell.angle_gamma   90.00
#
_symmetry.space_group_name_H-M   'P 1'
#
loop_
_entity.id
_entity.type
_entity.pdbx_description
1 polymer ?
#
loop_
_entity_poly.entity_id
_entity_poly.type
_entity_poly.pdbx_seq_one_letter_code
_entity_poly.pdbx_strand_id
1 'polypeptide(L)'
;MKRFSVLAALLLTIGCCSTLDAQSQNADDLLTGYSSLMQKSLAHQFFEVAAQQAEAYNASGTQLARTNSYTNRDYNDEQCDQDLLRIRDAINNYEEWALEFPDTWGRMPMGFFWGHMISMGQYEECVAATTTYGDEINGQYCLARLNITLFYDKVKQRNEEFVQSRISYKQTRPEFFELGLCVPSSCSAEKSDQLLKDAIVSFYGNDVVDLDGELVTEKWCKYNAPVELRGVDIFAIIFFSFIVFCLIASSIYDYVQTRKGAPKKPLLLAFSVLHNAPKIFTVKKTNNPNVIHCLNGLRCFSMMWVVFGHGYMTFYDLPHINKNRFYTWVQTPYSMLVQNGSLCVDTFFFMSGLLMCWGAFRELERTKGKLNIPMMYFHRYIRLTPVVAVVVLYIMSLYKYSGAGPMWFKLGTQDTRCADTWWATLLYVQNYAFPYSICISQSWYLAVDTQLYFLSPLFLIPLWKWGKKALIPIIIFALLCLGCTVATFITNDFTLFRVQDDHVDLRQRLTYYPTHTRIPTWLIGVIFGYFLFTRNRGRQIPLAKPWVITGWVVAFGTMLADLWGPYWRILPDTPDSPLVEGAIFEPLSRTSWALSIGWIVWACYNGHGGLVNDFLSWSFFTAFSRLTYCMYVIHRIVQLVHAARLQTDTHFSDYDAILRWWHDFGITLTASIFATLAFEAPILGIEKAIFGRGESKPAAKKPSPGDLARTAPTESTPVAAEQTAAVVPEPVTEISSSPSKAEDPSKA
;
A
#
# COMPACT_ATOMS: atom_id res chain seq x y z
N MET A 1 4.41 23.03 -57.93
CA MET A 1 5.05 21.80 -57.42
C MET A 1 6.33 21.39 -58.18
N LYS A 2 7.16 22.33 -58.66
CA LYS A 2 8.45 22.05 -59.33
C LYS A 2 9.58 23.06 -58.98
N ARG A 3 9.41 23.91 -57.96
CA ARG A 3 10.42 24.90 -57.53
C ARG A 3 10.98 24.67 -56.11
N PHE A 4 10.50 23.66 -55.39
CA PHE A 4 11.03 23.31 -54.06
C PHE A 4 12.04 22.16 -54.07
N SER A 5 12.20 21.44 -55.20
CA SER A 5 13.12 20.29 -55.30
C SER A 5 14.53 20.64 -55.76
N VAL A 6 14.78 21.88 -56.20
CA VAL A 6 16.12 22.32 -56.68
C VAL A 6 16.94 22.99 -55.56
N LEU A 7 16.29 23.59 -54.55
CA LEU A 7 16.99 24.21 -53.43
C LEU A 7 17.53 23.19 -52.41
N ALA A 8 16.88 22.03 -52.29
CA ALA A 8 17.31 20.96 -51.37
C ALA A 8 18.54 20.20 -51.89
N ALA A 9 18.74 20.13 -53.20
CA ALA A 9 19.89 19.44 -53.80
C ALA A 9 21.19 20.26 -53.75
N LEU A 10 21.12 21.60 -53.76
CA LEU A 10 22.30 22.46 -53.73
C LEU A 10 22.92 22.62 -52.33
N LEU A 11 22.13 22.45 -51.26
CA LEU A 11 22.62 22.54 -49.88
C LEU A 11 23.27 21.25 -49.38
N LEU A 12 23.05 20.12 -50.05
CA LEU A 12 23.70 18.85 -49.72
C LEU A 12 25.09 18.68 -50.35
N THR A 13 25.45 19.48 -51.37
CA THR A 13 26.74 19.35 -52.07
C THR A 13 27.81 20.35 -51.63
N ILE A 14 27.48 21.35 -50.81
CA ILE A 14 28.44 22.40 -50.37
C ILE A 14 29.03 22.11 -48.98
N GLY A 15 28.44 21.19 -48.21
CA GLY A 15 28.95 20.83 -46.86
C GLY A 15 30.11 19.83 -46.84
N CYS A 16 30.56 19.31 -47.99
CA CYS A 16 31.51 18.18 -48.05
C CYS A 16 32.92 18.55 -48.54
N CYS A 17 33.22 19.84 -48.73
CA CYS A 17 34.50 20.30 -49.28
C CYS A 17 35.11 21.46 -48.49
N SER A 18 35.39 21.26 -47.20
CA SER A 18 36.32 22.13 -46.47
C SER A 18 36.73 21.51 -45.13
N THR A 19 37.66 20.57 -45.17
CA THR A 19 38.79 20.37 -44.22
C THR A 19 39.55 19.11 -44.65
N LEU A 20 40.31 19.22 -45.74
CA LEU A 20 41.40 18.30 -46.05
C LEU A 20 42.67 19.14 -46.10
N ASP A 21 43.34 19.25 -44.95
CA ASP A 21 44.78 19.43 -44.83
C ASP A 21 45.17 19.29 -43.36
N ALA A 22 45.41 18.05 -42.92
CA ALA A 22 46.36 17.71 -41.86
C ALA A 22 46.56 16.18 -41.79
N GLN A 23 47.71 15.75 -42.30
CA GLN A 23 48.45 14.54 -41.93
C GLN A 23 47.78 13.17 -42.11
N SER A 24 48.04 12.62 -43.30
CA SER A 24 48.21 11.20 -43.60
C SER A 24 49.15 10.50 -42.59
N GLN A 25 48.60 9.73 -41.64
CA GLN A 25 49.11 8.42 -41.22
C GLN A 25 47.90 7.58 -40.72
N ASN A 26 47.79 6.34 -41.19
CA ASN A 26 46.83 5.29 -40.80
C ASN A 26 45.40 5.38 -41.37
N ALA A 27 45.27 5.36 -42.70
CA ALA A 27 43.98 5.16 -43.39
C ALA A 27 43.66 3.68 -43.70
N ASP A 28 44.49 2.72 -43.27
CA ASP A 28 44.29 1.29 -43.55
C ASP A 28 43.53 0.53 -42.44
N ASP A 29 43.23 1.15 -41.28
CA ASP A 29 42.52 0.50 -40.16
C ASP A 29 40.99 0.66 -40.19
N LEU A 30 40.43 1.44 -41.12
CA LEU A 30 39.01 1.81 -41.10
C LEU A 30 38.11 0.94 -41.99
N LEU A 31 38.63 -0.02 -42.74
CA LEU A 31 37.83 -0.83 -43.69
C LEU A 31 37.97 -2.36 -43.56
N THR A 32 38.63 -2.86 -42.51
CA THR A 32 38.63 -4.30 -42.14
C THR A 32 37.80 -4.60 -40.89
N GLY A 33 37.34 -3.57 -40.17
CA GLY A 33 36.73 -3.70 -38.84
C GLY A 33 35.23 -3.94 -38.83
N TYR A 34 34.78 -5.14 -39.17
CA TYR A 34 33.49 -5.63 -38.63
C TYR A 34 33.72 -6.09 -37.18
N SER A 35 34.02 -5.16 -36.28
CA SER A 35 33.80 -5.45 -34.85
C SER A 35 32.30 -5.46 -34.65
N SER A 36 31.70 -6.61 -34.34
CA SER A 36 30.26 -6.66 -34.05
C SER A 36 29.95 -5.68 -32.90
N LEU A 37 28.75 -5.08 -32.89
CA LEU A 37 28.35 -4.16 -31.81
C LEU A 37 28.49 -4.82 -30.41
N MET A 38 28.42 -6.15 -30.37
CA MET A 38 28.60 -7.01 -29.20
C MET A 38 30.05 -7.07 -28.71
N GLN A 39 31.05 -7.12 -29.61
CA GLN A 39 32.48 -7.25 -29.25
C GLN A 39 33.01 -6.08 -28.42
N LYS A 40 32.37 -4.91 -28.52
CA LYS A 40 32.72 -3.69 -27.76
C LYS A 40 31.92 -3.53 -26.46
N SER A 41 31.14 -4.53 -26.07
CA SER A 41 30.36 -4.48 -24.82
C SER A 41 31.18 -4.96 -23.62
N LEU A 42 30.88 -4.42 -22.42
CA LEU A 42 31.46 -4.91 -21.17
C LEU A 42 31.17 -6.41 -20.96
N ALA A 43 29.98 -6.86 -21.36
CA ALA A 43 29.57 -8.26 -21.24
C ALA A 43 30.46 -9.18 -22.08
N HIS A 44 30.76 -8.82 -23.33
CA HIS A 44 31.67 -9.59 -24.16
C HIS A 44 33.10 -9.61 -23.59
N GLN A 45 33.57 -8.46 -23.10
CA GLN A 45 34.90 -8.34 -22.48
C GLN A 45 35.01 -9.16 -21.19
N PHE A 46 33.92 -9.29 -20.44
CA PHE A 46 33.86 -10.20 -19.29
C PHE A 46 34.14 -11.65 -19.68
N PHE A 47 33.51 -12.16 -20.75
CA PHE A 47 33.75 -13.53 -21.21
C PHE A 47 35.16 -13.74 -21.78
N GLU A 48 35.74 -12.73 -22.42
CA GLU A 48 37.14 -12.77 -22.88
C GLU A 48 38.14 -12.81 -21.71
N VAL A 49 37.98 -11.93 -20.71
CA VAL A 49 38.82 -11.94 -19.49
C VAL A 49 38.66 -13.25 -18.72
N ALA A 50 37.42 -13.74 -18.61
CA ALA A 50 37.12 -15.00 -17.94
C ALA A 50 37.81 -16.19 -18.62
N ALA A 51 37.78 -16.25 -19.95
CA ALA A 51 38.48 -17.29 -20.71
C ALA A 51 40.00 -17.21 -20.50
N GLN A 52 40.58 -16.02 -20.55
CA GLN A 52 42.03 -15.84 -20.33
C GLN A 52 42.46 -16.31 -18.94
N GLN A 53 41.67 -16.04 -17.90
CA GLN A 53 41.95 -16.52 -16.56
C GLN A 53 41.81 -18.03 -16.42
N ALA A 54 40.77 -18.61 -17.02
CA ALA A 54 40.57 -20.06 -17.05
C ALA A 54 41.74 -20.78 -17.75
N GLU A 55 42.21 -20.26 -18.88
CA GLU A 55 43.39 -20.77 -19.58
C GLU A 55 44.67 -20.65 -18.74
N ALA A 56 44.88 -19.52 -18.07
CA ALA A 56 46.03 -19.30 -17.20
C ALA A 56 46.03 -20.25 -15.99
N TYR A 57 44.87 -20.53 -15.42
CA TYR A 57 44.70 -21.45 -14.30
C TYR A 57 44.96 -22.91 -14.70
N ASN A 58 44.44 -23.32 -15.87
CA ASN A 58 44.71 -24.63 -16.45
C ASN A 58 46.21 -24.83 -16.75
N ALA A 59 46.92 -23.75 -17.10
CA ALA A 59 48.37 -23.78 -17.32
C ALA A 59 49.20 -23.80 -16.02
N SER A 60 48.70 -23.22 -14.91
CA SER A 60 49.43 -23.11 -13.63
C SER A 60 49.25 -24.30 -12.70
N GLY A 61 48.27 -25.19 -12.94
CA GLY A 61 48.09 -26.46 -12.21
C GLY A 61 47.74 -26.33 -10.73
N THR A 62 47.37 -25.15 -10.24
CA THR A 62 47.09 -24.87 -8.83
C THR A 62 45.62 -25.06 -8.51
N GLN A 63 45.19 -26.32 -8.31
CA GLN A 63 43.84 -26.66 -7.86
C GLN A 63 43.58 -26.14 -6.43
N LEU A 64 42.64 -25.21 -6.29
CA LEU A 64 42.14 -24.72 -5.00
C LEU A 64 40.63 -24.94 -5.00
N ALA A 65 40.21 -26.15 -4.62
CA ALA A 65 38.81 -26.42 -4.31
C ALA A 65 38.44 -25.55 -3.09
N ARG A 66 37.68 -24.49 -3.30
CA ARG A 66 37.14 -23.65 -2.23
C ARG A 66 35.68 -23.99 -1.99
N THR A 67 35.43 -24.80 -0.98
CA THR A 67 34.10 -24.94 -0.37
C THR A 67 33.77 -23.68 0.43
N ASN A 68 32.83 -22.87 -0.05
CA ASN A 68 32.30 -21.74 0.71
C ASN A 68 31.29 -22.24 1.75
N SER A 69 31.57 -22.00 3.02
CA SER A 69 30.83 -22.52 4.20
C SER A 69 29.48 -21.81 4.48
N TYR A 70 29.06 -20.87 3.64
CA TYR A 70 27.92 -19.99 3.95
C TYR A 70 26.66 -20.26 3.12
N THR A 71 26.73 -21.11 2.10
CA THR A 71 25.58 -21.49 1.27
C THR A 71 25.51 -22.99 1.03
N ASN A 72 24.30 -23.53 0.95
CA ASN A 72 24.01 -24.96 0.75
C ASN A 72 24.36 -25.47 -0.67
N ARG A 73 25.15 -24.72 -1.45
CA ARG A 73 25.48 -25.02 -2.84
C ARG A 73 26.99 -25.22 -2.98
N ASP A 74 27.37 -26.44 -3.33
CA ASP A 74 28.75 -26.74 -3.69
C ASP A 74 29.01 -26.23 -5.12
N TYR A 75 29.85 -25.20 -5.22
CA TYR A 75 30.33 -24.68 -6.49
C TYR A 75 31.59 -25.43 -6.91
N ASN A 76 31.70 -25.77 -8.20
CA ASN A 76 32.91 -26.35 -8.77
C ASN A 76 33.57 -25.32 -9.70
N ASP A 77 34.62 -24.67 -9.21
CA ASP A 77 35.35 -23.65 -9.97
C ASP A 77 35.92 -24.19 -11.28
N GLU A 78 36.31 -25.47 -11.34
CA GLU A 78 36.78 -26.12 -12.58
C GLU A 78 35.66 -26.20 -13.61
N GLN A 79 34.43 -26.54 -13.19
CA GLN A 79 33.29 -26.58 -14.09
C GLN A 79 32.92 -25.16 -14.57
N CYS A 80 32.96 -24.16 -13.69
CA CYS A 80 32.74 -22.77 -14.06
C CYS A 80 33.74 -22.31 -15.13
N ASP A 81 35.04 -22.59 -14.93
CA ASP A 81 36.09 -22.22 -15.88
C ASP A 81 35.90 -22.94 -17.24
N GLN A 82 35.50 -24.21 -17.25
CA GLN A 82 35.17 -24.93 -18.49
C GLN A 82 33.94 -24.36 -19.21
N ASP A 83 32.87 -24.02 -18.48
CA ASP A 83 31.65 -23.46 -19.05
C ASP A 83 31.92 -22.05 -19.63
N LEU A 84 32.73 -21.24 -18.94
CA LEU A 84 33.15 -19.91 -19.42
C LEU A 84 33.96 -20.02 -20.73
N LEU A 85 34.87 -20.99 -20.83
CA LEU A 85 35.62 -21.24 -22.06
C LEU A 85 34.71 -21.64 -23.22
N ARG A 86 33.78 -22.58 -22.98
CA ARG A 86 32.81 -23.03 -23.99
C ARG A 86 31.93 -21.88 -24.48
N ILE A 87 31.42 -21.05 -23.57
CA ILE A 87 30.62 -19.88 -23.92
C ILE A 87 31.45 -18.91 -24.76
N ARG A 88 32.68 -18.60 -24.37
CA ARG A 88 33.55 -17.69 -25.12
C ARG A 88 33.84 -18.21 -26.53
N ASP A 89 34.15 -19.50 -26.68
CA ASP A 89 34.41 -20.11 -27.99
C ASP A 89 33.16 -20.08 -28.88
N ALA A 90 32.00 -20.38 -28.31
CA ALA A 90 30.71 -20.34 -29.01
C ALA A 90 30.27 -18.91 -29.37
N ILE A 91 30.57 -17.92 -28.53
CA ILE A 91 30.41 -16.48 -28.86
C ILE A 91 31.25 -16.13 -30.09
N ASN A 92 32.51 -16.59 -30.14
CA ASN A 92 33.40 -16.35 -31.28
C ASN A 92 32.96 -17.07 -32.55
N ASN A 93 32.26 -18.20 -32.41
CA ASN A 93 31.62 -18.92 -33.50
C ASN A 93 30.24 -18.36 -33.91
N TYR A 94 29.77 -17.29 -33.26
CA TYR A 94 28.43 -16.70 -33.48
C TYR A 94 27.28 -17.70 -33.26
N GLU A 95 27.43 -18.60 -32.29
CA GLU A 95 26.37 -19.55 -31.91
C GLU A 95 25.28 -18.84 -31.11
N GLU A 96 24.02 -18.99 -31.53
CA GLU A 96 22.86 -18.27 -30.96
C GLU A 96 22.76 -18.41 -29.44
N TRP A 97 22.84 -19.64 -28.92
CA TRP A 97 22.72 -19.93 -27.49
C TRP A 97 23.80 -19.23 -26.63
N ALA A 98 25.00 -19.03 -27.17
CA ALA A 98 26.10 -18.40 -26.45
C ALA A 98 26.03 -16.87 -26.53
N LEU A 99 25.42 -16.33 -27.60
CA LEU A 99 25.17 -14.90 -27.75
C LEU A 99 24.10 -14.36 -26.78
N GLU A 100 23.18 -15.22 -26.30
CA GLU A 100 22.20 -14.88 -25.25
C GLU A 100 22.88 -14.39 -23.96
N PHE A 101 23.99 -15.00 -23.56
CA PHE A 101 24.70 -14.63 -22.33
C PHE A 101 25.12 -13.15 -22.30
N PRO A 102 25.91 -12.63 -23.26
CA PRO A 102 26.26 -11.21 -23.27
C PRO A 102 25.10 -10.28 -23.69
N ASP A 103 24.08 -10.75 -24.42
CA ASP A 103 22.95 -9.89 -24.82
C ASP A 103 22.03 -9.54 -23.65
N THR A 104 21.84 -10.50 -22.74
CA THR A 104 21.00 -10.33 -21.55
C THR A 104 21.57 -9.38 -20.50
N TRP A 105 22.84 -9.01 -20.61
CA TRP A 105 23.47 -8.07 -19.67
C TRP A 105 22.83 -6.69 -19.72
N GLY A 106 22.82 -6.04 -18.56
CA GLY A 106 22.55 -4.62 -18.48
C GLY A 106 23.58 -3.81 -19.26
N ARG A 107 23.16 -2.66 -19.77
CA ARG A 107 24.01 -1.70 -20.48
C ARG A 107 24.12 -0.42 -19.67
N MET A 108 25.05 0.45 -20.04
CA MET A 108 25.08 1.78 -19.42
C MET A 108 23.75 2.51 -19.74
N PRO A 109 22.98 2.93 -18.72
CA PRO A 109 21.65 3.47 -18.93
C PRO A 109 21.69 4.85 -19.58
N MET A 110 20.75 5.10 -20.49
CA MET A 110 20.46 6.47 -20.91
C MET A 110 19.82 7.23 -19.74
N GLY A 111 20.21 8.49 -19.55
CA GLY A 111 19.67 9.28 -18.44
C GLY A 111 20.37 9.07 -17.10
N PHE A 112 21.62 8.60 -17.10
CA PHE A 112 22.47 8.47 -15.91
C PHE A 112 22.47 9.74 -15.03
N PHE A 113 22.70 10.92 -15.63
CA PHE A 113 22.63 12.22 -14.92
C PHE A 113 21.20 12.68 -14.59
N TRP A 114 20.18 11.99 -15.10
CA TRP A 114 18.77 12.17 -14.75
C TRP A 114 18.28 11.20 -13.66
N GLY A 115 19.18 10.37 -13.12
CA GLY A 115 18.93 9.48 -11.99
C GLY A 115 18.65 8.04 -12.38
N HIS A 116 18.88 7.65 -13.64
CA HIS A 116 18.80 6.27 -14.08
C HIS A 116 20.01 5.48 -13.57
N MET A 117 19.88 4.85 -12.39
CA MET A 117 20.99 4.21 -11.65
C MET A 117 20.97 2.69 -11.64
N ILE A 118 20.13 2.07 -12.46
CA ILE A 118 19.99 0.63 -12.54
C ILE A 118 19.80 0.27 -14.00
N SER A 119 20.48 -0.77 -14.45
CA SER A 119 20.21 -1.43 -15.72
C SER A 119 20.05 -2.90 -15.47
N MET A 120 18.81 -3.36 -15.50
CA MET A 120 18.45 -4.74 -15.13
C MET A 120 18.83 -5.78 -16.19
N GLY A 121 19.03 -5.40 -17.46
CA GLY A 121 19.19 -6.41 -18.51
C GLY A 121 17.93 -7.27 -18.69
N GLN A 122 18.02 -8.37 -19.44
CA GLN A 122 16.92 -9.30 -19.67
C GLN A 122 16.98 -10.47 -18.68
N TYR A 123 16.24 -10.34 -17.57
CA TYR A 123 16.21 -11.33 -16.50
C TYR A 123 15.68 -12.70 -16.95
N GLU A 124 14.53 -12.71 -17.63
CA GLU A 124 13.85 -13.96 -18.03
C GLU A 124 14.68 -14.78 -19.02
N GLU A 125 15.29 -14.10 -19.99
CA GLU A 125 16.15 -14.72 -20.99
C GLU A 125 17.42 -15.31 -20.33
N CYS A 126 18.08 -14.59 -19.43
CA CYS A 126 19.24 -15.12 -18.72
C CYS A 126 18.93 -16.39 -17.91
N VAL A 127 17.80 -16.41 -17.19
CA VAL A 127 17.40 -17.57 -16.38
C VAL A 127 16.90 -18.73 -17.24
N ALA A 128 16.42 -18.44 -18.45
CA ALA A 128 15.98 -19.43 -19.43
C ALA A 128 17.11 -19.95 -20.34
N ALA A 129 18.25 -19.25 -20.39
CA ALA A 129 19.42 -19.64 -21.17
C ALA A 129 19.89 -21.03 -20.74
N THR A 130 19.67 -22.01 -21.60
CA THR A 130 19.99 -23.42 -21.38
C THR A 130 20.52 -24.03 -22.66
N THR A 131 21.66 -24.72 -22.60
CA THR A 131 22.16 -25.53 -23.72
C THR A 131 22.42 -26.96 -23.26
N THR A 132 22.14 -27.91 -24.15
CA THR A 132 22.30 -29.36 -23.92
C THR A 132 23.30 -30.01 -24.87
N TYR A 133 24.05 -29.22 -25.66
CA TYR A 133 25.11 -29.74 -26.52
C TYR A 133 26.35 -30.12 -25.69
N GLY A 134 26.33 -31.32 -25.09
CA GLY A 134 27.39 -31.84 -24.22
C GLY A 134 26.94 -31.90 -22.76
N ASP A 135 27.48 -31.01 -21.92
CA ASP A 135 27.03 -30.82 -20.54
C ASP A 135 25.99 -29.69 -20.46
N GLU A 136 25.05 -29.80 -19.53
CA GLU A 136 23.96 -28.82 -19.37
C GLU A 136 24.49 -27.51 -18.76
N ILE A 137 24.62 -26.46 -19.58
CA ILE A 137 24.98 -25.11 -19.11
C ILE A 137 23.68 -24.33 -18.94
N ASN A 138 23.41 -23.94 -17.69
CA ASN A 138 22.25 -23.14 -17.31
C ASN A 138 22.70 -21.74 -16.89
N GLY A 139 21.96 -20.71 -17.30
CA GLY A 139 22.22 -19.32 -16.91
C GLY A 139 21.83 -18.99 -15.47
N GLN A 140 22.60 -18.08 -14.86
CA GLN A 140 22.38 -17.51 -13.55
C GLN A 140 22.42 -15.98 -13.67
N TYR A 141 21.31 -15.35 -13.33
CA TYR A 141 21.21 -13.91 -13.29
C TYR A 141 21.73 -13.41 -11.93
N CYS A 142 22.59 -12.40 -11.92
CA CYS A 142 22.89 -11.65 -10.71
C CYS A 142 22.76 -10.14 -10.92
N LEU A 143 22.33 -9.42 -9.89
CA LEU A 143 22.30 -7.96 -9.87
C LEU A 143 23.52 -7.44 -9.11
N ALA A 144 24.53 -7.00 -9.85
CA ALA A 144 25.75 -6.42 -9.29
C ALA A 144 25.53 -4.98 -8.83
N ARG A 145 26.26 -4.55 -7.80
CA ARG A 145 26.19 -3.21 -7.22
C ARG A 145 27.56 -2.52 -7.29
N LEU A 146 27.74 -1.67 -8.29
CA LEU A 146 28.99 -0.97 -8.57
C LEU A 146 29.06 0.33 -7.78
N ASN A 147 30.11 0.55 -6.99
CA ASN A 147 30.34 1.82 -6.28
C ASN A 147 30.98 2.85 -7.22
N ILE A 148 30.20 3.88 -7.57
CA ILE A 148 30.55 4.88 -8.58
C ILE A 148 30.97 6.22 -7.98
N THR A 149 31.23 6.28 -6.68
CA THR A 149 31.58 7.51 -5.97
C THR A 149 32.83 8.16 -6.57
N LEU A 150 33.86 7.37 -6.88
CA LEU A 150 35.10 7.84 -7.53
C LEU A 150 34.85 8.50 -8.89
N PHE A 151 33.97 7.92 -9.71
CA PHE A 151 33.58 8.52 -10.99
C PHE A 151 32.85 9.85 -10.78
N TYR A 152 31.86 9.87 -9.88
CA TYR A 152 31.07 11.07 -9.61
C TYR A 152 31.89 12.23 -9.04
N ASP A 153 32.92 11.94 -8.25
CA ASP A 153 33.83 12.95 -7.69
C ASP A 153 34.71 13.62 -8.76
N LYS A 154 35.01 12.91 -9.85
CA LYS A 154 35.75 13.44 -11.01
C LYS A 154 34.88 14.30 -11.93
N VAL A 155 33.55 14.16 -11.87
CA VAL A 155 32.63 14.93 -12.73
C VAL A 155 32.61 16.40 -12.31
N LYS A 156 33.11 17.28 -13.18
CA LYS A 156 33.03 18.74 -12.98
C LYS A 156 31.57 19.19 -12.95
N GLN A 157 31.15 19.79 -11.84
CA GLN A 157 29.80 20.32 -11.71
C GLN A 157 29.61 21.56 -12.59
N ARG A 158 28.41 21.71 -13.16
CA ARG A 158 28.02 22.93 -13.89
C ARG A 158 27.82 24.07 -12.89
N ASN A 159 28.18 25.31 -13.23
CA ASN A 159 28.04 26.49 -12.35
C ASN A 159 26.69 26.54 -11.61
N GLU A 160 26.76 26.79 -10.30
CA GLU A 160 25.67 26.69 -9.31
C GLU A 160 24.41 27.47 -9.70
N GLU A 161 24.55 28.65 -10.35
CA GLU A 161 23.42 29.49 -10.77
C GLU A 161 22.44 28.81 -11.74
N PHE A 162 22.89 27.85 -12.56
CA PHE A 162 22.01 27.14 -13.51
C PHE A 162 21.40 25.85 -12.92
N VAL A 163 22.02 25.31 -11.87
CA VAL A 163 21.68 24.02 -11.23
C VAL A 163 20.38 24.13 -10.42
N GLN A 164 20.15 25.26 -9.72
CA GLN A 164 18.97 25.51 -8.89
C GLN A 164 17.63 25.42 -9.64
N SER A 165 17.62 25.59 -10.97
CA SER A 165 16.39 25.56 -11.78
C SER A 165 15.95 24.17 -12.27
N ARG A 166 16.83 23.16 -12.25
CA ARG A 166 16.55 21.81 -12.78
C ARG A 166 16.88 20.67 -11.82
N ILE A 167 17.78 20.90 -10.88
CA ILE A 167 18.25 19.91 -9.93
C ILE A 167 17.79 20.37 -8.55
N SER A 168 16.92 19.58 -7.94
CA SER A 168 16.51 19.83 -6.57
C SER A 168 17.73 19.76 -5.65
N TYR A 169 17.88 20.73 -4.76
CA TYR A 169 18.85 20.70 -3.65
C TYR A 169 18.73 19.45 -2.75
N LYS A 170 17.65 18.67 -2.90
CA LYS A 170 17.42 17.39 -2.23
C LYS A 170 18.10 16.18 -2.92
N GLN A 171 18.74 16.38 -4.07
CA GLN A 171 19.37 15.29 -4.81
C GLN A 171 20.65 14.82 -4.11
N THR A 172 20.61 13.62 -3.55
CA THR A 172 21.79 12.93 -3.02
C THR A 172 22.67 12.47 -4.18
N ARG A 173 24.00 12.57 -4.03
CA ARG A 173 24.92 11.96 -5.00
C ARG A 173 24.68 10.45 -5.01
N PRO A 174 24.50 9.84 -6.18
CA PRO A 174 24.31 8.40 -6.24
C PRO A 174 25.63 7.70 -5.92
N GLU A 175 25.58 6.79 -4.96
CA GLU A 175 26.74 6.01 -4.52
C GLU A 175 26.92 4.74 -5.37
N PHE A 176 25.82 4.19 -5.87
CA PHE A 176 25.82 2.89 -6.55
C PHE A 176 25.10 2.92 -7.89
N PHE A 177 25.67 2.20 -8.86
CA PHE A 177 25.04 1.82 -10.11
C PHE A 177 24.81 0.31 -10.11
N GLU A 178 23.60 -0.12 -10.40
CA GLU A 178 23.26 -1.54 -10.39
C GLU A 178 23.21 -2.11 -11.80
N LEU A 179 23.87 -3.25 -12.00
CA LEU A 179 24.05 -3.87 -13.30
C LEU A 179 23.59 -5.32 -13.24
N GLY A 180 22.58 -5.67 -14.04
CA GLY A 180 22.20 -7.05 -14.28
C GLY A 180 23.25 -7.76 -15.13
N LEU A 181 23.66 -8.94 -14.71
CA LEU A 181 24.63 -9.76 -15.42
C LEU A 181 24.18 -11.22 -15.45
N CYS A 182 24.54 -11.89 -16.55
CA CYS A 182 24.26 -13.29 -16.79
C CYS A 182 25.55 -14.08 -16.84
N VAL A 183 25.68 -15.05 -15.95
CA VAL A 183 26.84 -15.94 -15.82
C VAL A 183 26.38 -17.39 -15.83
N PRO A 184 27.26 -18.36 -16.11
CA PRO A 184 26.94 -19.77 -15.94
C PRO A 184 26.55 -20.06 -14.49
N SER A 185 25.54 -20.90 -14.29
CA SER A 185 25.11 -21.29 -12.96
C SER A 185 26.18 -22.08 -12.22
N SER A 186 27.12 -22.74 -12.90
CA SER A 186 28.29 -23.38 -12.30
C SER A 186 29.20 -22.40 -11.55
N CYS A 187 29.15 -21.11 -11.86
CA CYS A 187 29.99 -20.08 -11.26
C CYS A 187 29.43 -19.56 -9.93
N SER A 188 30.32 -19.43 -8.94
CA SER A 188 30.00 -18.83 -7.65
C SER A 188 29.86 -17.29 -7.76
N ALA A 189 29.15 -16.70 -6.81
CA ALA A 189 29.04 -15.24 -6.73
C ALA A 189 30.40 -14.57 -6.51
N GLU A 190 31.29 -15.19 -5.73
CA GLU A 190 32.65 -14.71 -5.47
C GLU A 190 33.53 -14.75 -6.73
N LYS A 191 33.49 -15.85 -7.50
CA LYS A 191 34.20 -15.94 -8.78
C LYS A 191 33.67 -14.91 -9.77
N SER A 192 32.35 -14.75 -9.85
CA SER A 192 31.70 -13.75 -10.71
C SER A 192 32.07 -12.32 -10.31
N ASP A 193 32.21 -12.05 -9.01
CA ASP A 193 32.70 -10.77 -8.48
C ASP A 193 34.11 -10.45 -8.96
N GLN A 194 35.04 -11.40 -8.82
CA GLN A 194 36.44 -11.26 -9.27
C GLN A 194 36.51 -11.01 -10.77
N LEU A 195 35.85 -11.84 -11.58
CA LEU A 195 35.80 -11.70 -13.03
C LEU A 195 35.22 -10.35 -13.47
N LEU A 196 34.20 -9.84 -12.76
CA LEU A 196 33.61 -8.54 -13.07
C LEU A 196 34.58 -7.40 -12.76
N LYS A 197 35.30 -7.46 -11.64
CA LYS A 197 36.32 -6.47 -11.28
C LYS A 197 37.41 -6.41 -12.34
N ASP A 198 37.90 -7.58 -12.77
CA ASP A 198 38.95 -7.67 -13.79
C ASP A 198 38.47 -7.17 -15.16
N ALA A 199 37.23 -7.47 -15.54
CA ALA A 199 36.60 -6.95 -16.75
C ALA A 199 36.45 -5.41 -16.72
N ILE A 200 36.05 -4.84 -15.57
CA ILE A 200 35.95 -3.38 -15.38
C ILE A 200 37.32 -2.73 -15.50
N VAL A 201 38.36 -3.30 -14.88
CA VAL A 201 39.73 -2.80 -14.95
C VAL A 201 40.24 -2.84 -16.40
N SER A 202 40.03 -3.95 -17.10
CA SER A 202 40.46 -4.11 -18.49
C SER A 202 39.76 -3.13 -19.44
N PHE A 203 38.47 -2.85 -19.20
CA PHE A 203 37.66 -2.04 -20.13
C PHE A 203 37.65 -0.54 -19.82
N TYR A 204 37.56 -0.17 -18.53
CA TYR A 204 37.43 1.23 -18.08
C TYR A 204 38.68 1.76 -17.36
N GLY A 205 39.62 0.89 -16.97
CA GLY A 205 40.77 1.23 -16.14
C GLY A 205 40.47 1.26 -14.64
N ASN A 206 41.50 1.48 -13.81
CA ASN A 206 41.43 1.40 -12.34
C ASN A 206 40.64 2.52 -11.65
N ASP A 207 40.12 3.47 -12.42
CA ASP A 207 39.85 4.83 -11.95
C ASP A 207 38.35 5.18 -11.89
N VAL A 208 37.48 4.23 -12.24
CA VAL A 208 36.05 4.47 -12.53
C VAL A 208 35.13 3.96 -11.42
N VAL A 209 35.46 2.85 -10.78
CA VAL A 209 34.64 2.19 -9.76
C VAL A 209 35.53 1.87 -8.57
N ASP A 210 35.00 2.03 -7.37
CA ASP A 210 35.65 1.52 -6.16
C ASP A 210 35.47 -0.01 -6.10
N LEU A 211 36.58 -0.74 -6.26
CA LEU A 211 36.62 -2.20 -6.36
C LEU A 211 36.96 -2.87 -5.01
N ASP A 212 37.10 -2.10 -3.92
CA ASP A 212 37.45 -2.64 -2.60
C ASP A 212 36.29 -3.44 -1.98
N GLY A 213 35.05 -3.17 -2.40
CA GLY A 213 33.85 -3.88 -1.95
C GLY A 213 33.45 -5.09 -2.80
N GLU A 214 32.56 -5.93 -2.27
CA GLU A 214 31.88 -6.99 -3.04
C GLU A 214 30.81 -6.35 -3.96
N LEU A 215 30.95 -6.53 -5.27
CA LEU A 215 30.02 -6.08 -6.30
C LEU A 215 28.91 -7.10 -6.53
N VAL A 216 29.23 -8.40 -6.49
CA VAL A 216 28.30 -9.51 -6.69
C VAL A 216 28.20 -10.33 -5.41
N THR A 217 26.97 -10.57 -4.93
CA THR A 217 26.75 -11.47 -3.78
C THR A 217 25.62 -12.44 -4.07
N GLU A 218 25.69 -13.62 -3.43
CA GLU A 218 24.78 -14.74 -3.70
C GLU A 218 23.31 -14.39 -3.42
N LYS A 219 23.05 -13.45 -2.50
CA LYS A 219 21.71 -12.94 -2.21
C LYS A 219 21.03 -12.26 -3.42
N TRP A 220 21.82 -11.67 -4.31
CA TRP A 220 21.35 -10.96 -5.50
C TRP A 220 21.44 -11.80 -6.77
N CYS A 221 21.67 -13.11 -6.63
CA CYS A 221 21.74 -14.07 -7.71
C CYS A 221 20.53 -15.01 -7.74
N LYS A 222 20.09 -15.41 -8.93
CA LYS A 222 19.02 -16.41 -9.10
C LYS A 222 19.18 -17.16 -10.43
N TYR A 223 18.95 -18.46 -10.37
CA TYR A 223 18.89 -19.36 -11.51
C TYR A 223 17.57 -20.15 -11.46
N ASN A 224 17.31 -20.95 -12.50
CA ASN A 224 16.10 -21.78 -12.58
C ASN A 224 16.23 -23.04 -11.70
N ALA A 225 16.24 -22.85 -10.38
CA ALA A 225 16.31 -23.93 -9.41
C ALA A 225 14.97 -24.69 -9.32
N PRO A 226 14.98 -26.02 -9.11
CA PRO A 226 13.75 -26.75 -8.84
C PRO A 226 13.06 -26.21 -7.59
N VAL A 227 11.74 -26.15 -7.62
CA VAL A 227 10.94 -25.61 -6.51
C VAL A 227 10.96 -26.57 -5.33
N GLU A 228 11.78 -26.24 -4.33
CA GLU A 228 11.77 -26.94 -3.04
C GLU A 228 10.69 -26.35 -2.12
N LEU A 229 9.67 -27.17 -1.84
CA LEU A 229 8.61 -26.80 -0.91
C LEU A 229 9.03 -27.10 0.53
N ARG A 230 9.11 -26.07 1.36
CA ARG A 230 9.34 -26.23 2.80
C ARG A 230 8.07 -26.77 3.46
N GLY A 231 8.19 -27.31 4.67
CA GLY A 231 7.03 -27.80 5.44
C GLY A 231 5.92 -26.74 5.63
N VAL A 232 6.30 -25.47 5.83
CA VAL A 232 5.35 -24.35 5.92
C VAL A 232 4.62 -24.07 4.60
N ASP A 233 5.30 -24.31 3.46
CA ASP A 233 4.74 -24.10 2.13
C ASP A 233 3.67 -25.17 1.84
N ILE A 234 3.96 -26.44 2.17
CA ILE A 234 3.01 -27.55 2.05
C ILE A 234 1.80 -27.32 2.96
N PHE A 235 2.02 -26.92 4.21
CA PHE A 235 0.93 -26.62 5.15
C PHE A 235 0.02 -25.51 4.62
N ALA A 236 0.59 -24.43 4.08
CA ALA A 236 -0.19 -23.33 3.50
C ALA A 236 -1.04 -23.80 2.32
N ILE A 237 -0.47 -24.59 1.39
CA ILE A 237 -1.21 -25.13 0.23
C ILE A 237 -2.39 -25.98 0.69
N ILE A 238 -2.18 -26.89 1.66
CA ILE A 238 -3.24 -27.74 2.22
C ILE A 238 -4.31 -26.88 2.90
N PHE A 239 -3.91 -25.90 3.70
CA PHE A 239 -4.83 -25.01 4.42
C PHE A 239 -5.71 -24.20 3.46
N PHE A 240 -5.12 -23.54 2.45
CA PHE A 240 -5.89 -22.78 1.47
C PHE A 240 -6.80 -23.68 0.63
N SER A 241 -6.32 -24.87 0.24
CA SER A 241 -7.13 -25.85 -0.49
C SER A 241 -8.33 -26.33 0.34
N PHE A 242 -8.14 -26.55 1.64
CA PHE A 242 -9.21 -26.90 2.57
C PHE A 242 -10.25 -25.78 2.71
N ILE A 243 -9.82 -24.52 2.79
CA ILE A 243 -10.75 -23.37 2.87
C ILE A 243 -11.57 -23.27 1.59
N VAL A 244 -10.95 -23.41 0.42
CA VAL A 244 -11.67 -23.45 -0.87
C VAL A 244 -12.68 -24.59 -0.89
N PHE A 245 -12.31 -25.79 -0.42
CA PHE A 245 -13.23 -26.91 -0.27
C PHE A 245 -14.42 -26.57 0.65
N CYS A 246 -14.18 -25.94 1.81
CA CYS A 246 -15.24 -25.50 2.72
C CYS A 246 -16.20 -24.49 2.06
N LEU A 247 -15.68 -23.53 1.30
CA LEU A 247 -16.48 -22.55 0.58
C LEU A 247 -17.40 -23.22 -0.44
N ILE A 248 -16.87 -24.17 -1.22
CA ILE A 248 -17.63 -24.91 -2.23
C ILE A 248 -18.67 -25.81 -1.56
N ALA A 249 -18.27 -26.64 -0.60
CA ALA A 249 -19.16 -27.58 0.08
C ALA A 249 -20.30 -26.88 0.82
N SER A 250 -20.01 -25.78 1.53
CA SER A 250 -21.02 -24.98 2.23
C SER A 250 -21.98 -24.29 1.27
N SER A 251 -21.49 -23.80 0.13
CA SER A 251 -22.33 -23.18 -0.91
C SER A 251 -23.23 -24.21 -1.60
N ILE A 252 -22.73 -25.42 -1.87
CA ILE A 252 -23.54 -26.54 -2.41
C ILE A 252 -24.64 -26.92 -1.41
N TYR A 253 -24.30 -27.05 -0.12
CA TYR A 253 -25.27 -27.33 0.94
C TYR A 253 -26.38 -26.25 0.97
N ASP A 254 -26.00 -24.97 0.95
CA ASP A 254 -26.94 -23.86 0.96
C ASP A 254 -27.87 -23.89 -0.26
N TYR A 255 -27.32 -24.14 -1.45
CA TYR A 255 -28.09 -24.27 -2.69
C TYR A 255 -29.10 -25.42 -2.63
N VAL A 256 -28.65 -26.62 -2.23
CA VAL A 256 -29.51 -27.82 -2.14
C VAL A 256 -30.63 -27.61 -1.12
N GLN A 257 -30.33 -27.07 0.06
CA GLN A 257 -31.35 -26.84 1.08
C GLN A 257 -32.33 -25.74 0.69
N THR A 258 -31.86 -24.71 -0.03
CA THR A 258 -32.74 -23.69 -0.61
C THR A 258 -33.73 -24.31 -1.60
N ARG A 259 -33.27 -25.20 -2.48
CA ARG A 259 -34.15 -25.92 -3.42
C ARG A 259 -35.12 -26.87 -2.74
N LYS A 260 -34.72 -27.52 -1.64
CA LYS A 260 -35.56 -28.42 -0.87
C LYS A 260 -36.52 -27.71 0.10
N GLY A 261 -36.41 -26.40 0.28
CA GLY A 261 -37.19 -25.64 1.27
C GLY A 261 -36.91 -26.07 2.73
N ALA A 262 -35.79 -26.73 2.98
CA ALA A 262 -35.48 -27.36 4.27
C ALA A 262 -34.73 -26.41 5.22
N PRO A 263 -34.82 -26.63 6.55
CA PRO A 263 -34.13 -25.78 7.52
C PRO A 263 -32.61 -25.89 7.38
N LYS A 264 -31.94 -24.74 7.33
CA LYS A 264 -30.49 -24.63 7.15
C LYS A 264 -29.79 -24.56 8.51
N LYS A 265 -28.74 -25.36 8.71
CA LYS A 265 -27.93 -25.32 9.94
C LYS A 265 -26.93 -24.14 9.89
N PRO A 266 -26.88 -23.25 10.90
CA PRO A 266 -26.02 -22.06 10.88
C PRO A 266 -24.53 -22.34 10.67
N LEU A 267 -23.99 -23.39 11.30
CA LEU A 267 -22.58 -23.75 11.16
C LEU A 267 -22.21 -24.18 9.73
N LEU A 268 -23.11 -24.92 9.07
CA LEU A 268 -22.93 -25.36 7.68
C LEU A 268 -23.15 -24.23 6.68
N LEU A 269 -23.67 -23.07 7.11
CA LEU A 269 -23.80 -21.86 6.30
C LEU A 269 -22.65 -20.88 6.51
N ALA A 270 -21.76 -21.13 7.49
CA ALA A 270 -20.71 -20.18 7.83
C ALA A 270 -19.81 -19.85 6.64
N PHE A 271 -19.45 -20.86 5.84
CA PHE A 271 -18.61 -20.72 4.65
C PHE A 271 -19.41 -20.54 3.33
N SER A 272 -20.73 -20.40 3.38
CA SER A 272 -21.53 -20.30 2.15
C SER A 272 -21.34 -18.92 1.51
N VAL A 273 -20.78 -18.92 0.30
CA VAL A 273 -20.63 -17.70 -0.50
C VAL A 273 -22.01 -17.14 -0.87
N LEU A 274 -22.96 -18.03 -1.21
CA LEU A 274 -24.34 -17.65 -1.54
C LEU A 274 -25.06 -16.97 -0.38
N HIS A 275 -24.74 -17.35 0.86
CA HIS A 275 -25.31 -16.76 2.05
C HIS A 275 -24.63 -15.45 2.47
N ASN A 276 -23.31 -15.36 2.32
CA ASN A 276 -22.52 -14.25 2.85
C ASN A 276 -22.28 -13.12 1.85
N ALA A 277 -22.14 -13.40 0.56
CA ALA A 277 -21.91 -12.37 -0.46
C ALA A 277 -23.05 -11.33 -0.52
N PRO A 278 -24.35 -11.71 -0.46
CA PRO A 278 -25.42 -10.73 -0.39
C PRO A 278 -25.32 -9.81 0.83
N LYS A 279 -24.77 -10.26 1.97
CA LYS A 279 -24.62 -9.41 3.16
C LYS A 279 -23.58 -8.30 2.95
N ILE A 280 -22.65 -8.48 2.02
CA ILE A 280 -21.65 -7.46 1.65
C ILE A 280 -22.29 -6.43 0.73
N PHE A 281 -22.93 -6.88 -0.35
CA PHE A 281 -23.42 -6.01 -1.42
C PHE A 281 -24.83 -5.44 -1.20
N THR A 282 -25.65 -6.06 -0.33
CA THR A 282 -27.00 -5.57 -0.06
C THR A 282 -26.94 -4.34 0.84
N VAL A 283 -27.38 -3.20 0.31
CA VAL A 283 -27.49 -1.94 1.05
C VAL A 283 -28.95 -1.69 1.39
N LYS A 284 -29.32 -1.91 2.66
CA LYS A 284 -30.63 -1.52 3.18
C LYS A 284 -30.50 -0.20 3.93
N LYS A 285 -31.18 0.85 3.48
CA LYS A 285 -31.32 2.09 4.27
C LYS A 285 -32.02 1.73 5.57
N THR A 286 -31.25 1.80 6.66
CA THR A 286 -31.76 1.49 7.99
C THR A 286 -31.83 2.81 8.74
N ASN A 287 -33.05 3.28 9.03
CA ASN A 287 -33.28 4.44 9.89
C ASN A 287 -33.12 4.05 11.37
N ASN A 288 -31.91 3.66 11.74
CA ASN A 288 -31.56 3.30 13.10
C ASN A 288 -30.72 4.43 13.71
N PRO A 289 -31.16 5.08 14.81
CA PRO A 289 -30.40 6.14 15.46
C PRO A 289 -29.04 5.67 16.01
N ASN A 290 -28.81 4.35 16.07
CA ASN A 290 -27.53 3.76 16.45
C ASN A 290 -26.52 3.66 15.30
N VAL A 291 -26.89 4.03 14.07
CA VAL A 291 -26.02 3.99 12.88
C VAL A 291 -25.69 5.41 12.44
N ILE A 292 -24.39 5.72 12.38
CA ILE A 292 -23.88 7.01 11.92
C ILE A 292 -23.41 6.82 10.47
N HIS A 293 -24.27 7.18 9.51
CA HIS A 293 -24.07 6.83 8.10
C HIS A 293 -22.85 7.50 7.46
N CYS A 294 -22.52 8.74 7.83
CA CYS A 294 -21.37 9.47 7.28
C CYS A 294 -20.01 8.81 7.59
N LEU A 295 -19.94 7.94 8.61
CA LEU A 295 -18.73 7.17 8.91
C LEU A 295 -18.38 6.17 7.81
N ASN A 296 -19.36 5.73 7.01
CA ASN A 296 -19.09 4.85 5.88
C ASN A 296 -18.23 5.57 4.84
N GLY A 297 -18.65 6.78 4.40
CA GLY A 297 -17.88 7.59 3.46
C GLY A 297 -16.49 7.95 3.99
N LEU A 298 -16.39 8.42 5.23
CA LEU A 298 -15.09 8.75 5.85
C LEU A 298 -14.14 7.55 5.82
N ARG A 299 -14.62 6.36 6.18
CA ARG A 299 -13.82 5.14 6.13
C ARG A 299 -13.35 4.80 4.71
N CYS A 300 -14.21 4.96 3.71
CA CYS A 300 -13.87 4.68 2.32
C CYS A 300 -12.77 5.62 1.82
N PHE A 301 -12.94 6.93 2.01
CA PHE A 301 -11.96 7.94 1.57
C PHE A 301 -10.61 7.80 2.27
N SER A 302 -10.61 7.63 3.61
CA SER A 302 -9.37 7.40 4.34
C SER A 302 -8.67 6.13 3.83
N MET A 303 -9.41 5.07 3.53
CA MET A 303 -8.82 3.83 3.01
C MET A 303 -8.27 3.99 1.58
N MET A 304 -8.98 4.70 0.69
CA MET A 304 -8.48 5.04 -0.65
C MET A 304 -7.18 5.84 -0.55
N TRP A 305 -7.11 6.78 0.40
CA TRP A 305 -5.94 7.59 0.66
C TRP A 305 -4.76 6.77 1.24
N VAL A 306 -5.02 5.78 2.10
CA VAL A 306 -3.98 4.81 2.54
C VAL A 306 -3.35 4.10 1.35
N VAL A 307 -4.17 3.54 0.45
CA VAL A 307 -3.67 2.83 -0.75
C VAL A 307 -2.87 3.79 -1.64
N PHE A 308 -3.38 5.02 -1.82
CA PHE A 308 -2.70 6.06 -2.59
C PHE A 308 -1.32 6.42 -2.01
N GLY A 309 -1.24 6.72 -0.72
CA GLY A 309 0.01 7.09 -0.06
C GLY A 309 1.05 5.96 -0.09
N HIS A 310 0.67 4.74 0.27
CA HIS A 310 1.59 3.59 0.19
C HIS A 310 1.96 3.21 -1.26
N GLY A 311 1.08 3.50 -2.22
CA GLY A 311 1.35 3.39 -3.64
C GLY A 311 2.48 4.32 -4.08
N TYR A 312 2.39 5.61 -3.74
CA TYR A 312 3.47 6.58 -3.99
C TYR A 312 4.78 6.23 -3.27
N MET A 313 4.70 5.75 -2.01
CA MET A 313 5.89 5.30 -1.28
C MET A 313 6.58 4.13 -1.99
N THR A 314 5.81 3.14 -2.44
CA THR A 314 6.36 2.00 -3.18
C THR A 314 6.86 2.42 -4.57
N PHE A 315 6.18 3.38 -5.20
CA PHE A 315 6.57 3.93 -6.49
C PHE A 315 7.94 4.61 -6.42
N TYR A 316 8.30 5.27 -5.32
CA TYR A 316 9.61 5.88 -5.14
C TYR A 316 10.78 4.89 -5.24
N ASP A 317 10.61 3.68 -4.70
CA ASP A 317 11.66 2.64 -4.65
C ASP A 317 11.89 1.92 -6.01
N LEU A 318 11.15 2.31 -7.05
CA LEU A 318 11.22 1.70 -8.39
C LEU A 318 12.37 2.23 -9.26
N PRO A 319 12.77 1.45 -10.29
CA PRO A 319 13.88 1.79 -11.18
C PRO A 319 13.49 2.88 -12.18
N HIS A 320 13.35 4.13 -11.72
CA HIS A 320 12.96 5.26 -12.58
C HIS A 320 14.11 5.76 -13.44
N ILE A 321 13.87 5.86 -14.75
CA ILE A 321 14.81 6.49 -15.69
C ILE A 321 15.05 7.99 -15.40
N ASN A 322 14.10 8.61 -14.70
CA ASN A 322 14.10 10.02 -14.35
C ASN A 322 14.01 10.22 -12.82
N LYS A 323 14.67 9.37 -12.02
CA LYS A 323 14.59 9.41 -10.55
C LYS A 323 14.79 10.80 -9.95
N ASN A 324 15.60 11.65 -10.58
CA ASN A 324 15.83 13.03 -10.10
C ASN A 324 14.55 13.90 -10.11
N ARG A 325 13.59 13.60 -11.00
CA ARG A 325 12.29 14.27 -11.06
C ARG A 325 11.55 14.18 -9.72
N PHE A 326 11.71 13.08 -8.99
CA PHE A 326 11.10 12.90 -7.67
C PHE A 326 11.49 14.03 -6.70
N TYR A 327 12.77 14.40 -6.65
CA TYR A 327 13.22 15.45 -5.73
C TYR A 327 12.59 16.82 -6.03
N THR A 328 12.41 17.14 -7.32
CA THR A 328 11.65 18.33 -7.73
C THR A 328 10.14 18.19 -7.47
N TRP A 329 9.60 16.97 -7.55
CA TRP A 329 8.20 16.68 -7.27
C TRP A 329 7.86 16.83 -5.78
N VAL A 330 8.76 16.46 -4.87
CA VAL A 330 8.62 16.65 -3.41
C VAL A 330 8.42 18.13 -3.04
N GLN A 331 8.86 19.06 -3.91
CA GLN A 331 8.70 20.50 -3.73
C GLN A 331 7.38 21.03 -4.31
N THR A 332 6.54 20.18 -4.88
CA THR A 332 5.23 20.59 -5.44
C THR A 332 4.15 20.57 -4.37
N PRO A 333 3.12 21.43 -4.48
CA PRO A 333 2.01 21.43 -3.53
C PRO A 333 1.19 20.14 -3.59
N TYR A 334 1.23 19.42 -4.72
CA TYR A 334 0.56 18.14 -4.88
C TYR A 334 1.18 17.05 -3.99
N SER A 335 2.52 17.03 -3.87
CA SER A 335 3.22 16.05 -3.03
C SER A 335 2.82 16.10 -1.55
N MET A 336 2.25 17.22 -1.07
CA MET A 336 1.75 17.36 0.30
C MET A 336 0.65 16.35 0.64
N LEU A 337 -0.16 15.95 -0.35
CA LEU A 337 -1.18 14.92 -0.20
C LEU A 337 -0.57 13.56 0.18
N VAL A 338 0.66 13.29 -0.24
CA VAL A 338 1.38 12.05 0.08
C VAL A 338 2.19 12.23 1.37
N GLN A 339 2.94 13.33 1.49
CA GLN A 339 3.82 13.59 2.64
C GLN A 339 3.03 13.70 3.96
N ASN A 340 1.87 14.36 3.94
CA ASN A 340 0.95 14.44 5.09
C ASN A 340 -0.15 13.37 5.05
N GLY A 341 0.05 12.31 4.26
CA GLY A 341 -0.87 11.19 4.14
C GLY A 341 -1.11 10.44 5.45
N SER A 342 -0.23 10.60 6.45
CA SER A 342 -0.40 10.05 7.79
C SER A 342 -1.74 10.41 8.44
N LEU A 343 -2.31 11.59 8.14
CA LEU A 343 -3.57 12.06 8.71
C LEU A 343 -4.77 11.16 8.38
N CYS A 344 -4.71 10.37 7.31
CA CYS A 344 -5.76 9.42 7.00
C CYS A 344 -5.94 8.35 8.11
N VAL A 345 -4.85 7.95 8.79
CA VAL A 345 -4.92 6.99 9.90
C VAL A 345 -5.50 7.62 11.16
N ASP A 346 -5.33 8.92 11.35
CA ASP A 346 -5.91 9.66 12.48
C ASP A 346 -7.44 9.75 12.37
N THR A 347 -7.99 9.81 11.14
CA THR A 347 -9.44 9.61 10.92
C THR A 347 -9.89 8.24 11.42
N PHE A 348 -9.12 7.18 11.18
CA PHE A 348 -9.44 5.85 11.67
C PHE A 348 -9.32 5.73 13.20
N PHE A 349 -8.30 6.32 13.83
CA PHE A 349 -8.18 6.34 15.29
C PHE A 349 -9.33 7.10 15.95
N PHE A 350 -9.71 8.27 15.41
CA PHE A 350 -10.90 8.99 15.85
C PHE A 350 -12.16 8.13 15.75
N MET A 351 -12.40 7.49 14.60
CA MET A 351 -13.54 6.60 14.40
C MET A 351 -13.55 5.41 15.35
N SER A 352 -12.38 4.82 15.61
CA SER A 352 -12.22 3.70 16.55
C SER A 352 -12.65 4.11 17.96
N GLY A 353 -12.16 5.23 18.49
CA GLY A 353 -12.54 5.74 19.81
C GLY A 353 -14.04 6.05 19.91
N LEU A 354 -14.60 6.69 18.88
CA LEU A 354 -16.03 7.03 18.83
C LEU A 354 -16.90 5.77 18.85
N LEU A 355 -16.65 4.82 17.94
CA LEU A 355 -17.45 3.61 17.80
C LEU A 355 -17.30 2.68 19.00
N MET A 356 -16.12 2.65 19.61
CA MET A 356 -15.87 1.88 20.82
C MET A 356 -16.66 2.41 22.00
N CYS A 357 -16.63 3.73 22.24
CA CYS A 357 -17.46 4.36 23.26
C CYS A 357 -18.95 4.12 23.00
N TRP A 358 -19.40 4.35 21.76
CA TRP A 358 -20.78 4.14 21.35
C TRP A 358 -21.27 2.70 21.58
N GLY A 359 -20.47 1.71 21.19
CA GLY A 359 -20.79 0.29 21.35
C GLY A 359 -20.79 -0.15 22.81
N ALA A 360 -19.78 0.25 23.58
CA ALA A 360 -19.66 -0.09 25.00
C ALA A 360 -20.78 0.53 25.84
N PHE A 361 -21.17 1.77 25.58
CA PHE A 361 -22.26 2.43 26.29
C PHE A 361 -23.61 1.77 26.03
N ARG A 362 -23.85 1.32 24.79
CA ARG A 362 -25.04 0.52 24.45
C ARG A 362 -25.07 -0.81 25.21
N GLU A 363 -23.91 -1.45 25.36
CA GLU A 363 -23.82 -2.70 26.13
C GLU A 363 -24.02 -2.45 27.62
N LEU A 364 -23.42 -1.40 28.18
CA LEU A 364 -23.61 -0.98 29.58
C LEU A 364 -25.07 -0.64 29.88
N GLU A 365 -25.79 0.02 28.97
CA GLU A 365 -27.22 0.26 29.10
C GLU A 365 -28.01 -1.07 29.13
N ARG A 366 -27.67 -2.00 28.23
CA ARG A 366 -28.31 -3.32 28.12
C ARG A 366 -28.08 -4.19 29.36
N THR A 367 -26.89 -4.14 29.96
CA THR A 367 -26.49 -4.99 31.09
C THR A 367 -26.64 -4.29 32.45
N LYS A 368 -27.28 -3.12 32.50
CA LYS A 368 -27.44 -2.30 33.71
C LYS A 368 -26.11 -1.96 34.39
N GLY A 369 -25.11 -1.57 33.59
CA GLY A 369 -23.82 -1.06 34.03
C GLY A 369 -22.71 -2.11 34.16
N LYS A 370 -22.91 -3.34 33.65
CA LYS A 370 -21.91 -4.42 33.73
C LYS A 370 -21.25 -4.69 32.38
N LEU A 371 -19.99 -4.31 32.21
CA LEU A 371 -19.22 -4.64 31.01
C LEU A 371 -18.49 -5.97 31.20
N ASN A 372 -18.75 -6.96 30.35
CA ASN A 372 -17.99 -8.21 30.35
C ASN A 372 -16.66 -8.01 29.60
N ILE A 373 -15.64 -7.56 30.32
CA ILE A 373 -14.33 -7.20 29.76
C ILE A 373 -13.66 -8.40 29.06
N PRO A 374 -13.57 -9.61 29.68
CA PRO A 374 -12.97 -10.77 29.00
C PRO A 374 -13.66 -11.10 27.67
N MET A 375 -15.00 -11.09 27.65
CA MET A 375 -15.76 -11.39 26.43
C MET A 375 -15.56 -10.30 25.36
N MET A 376 -15.46 -9.04 25.79
CA MET A 376 -15.18 -7.91 24.90
C MET A 376 -13.83 -8.09 24.18
N TYR A 377 -12.78 -8.48 24.90
CA TYR A 377 -11.47 -8.76 24.30
C TYR A 377 -11.48 -9.99 23.40
N PHE A 378 -12.13 -11.06 23.83
CA PHE A 378 -12.26 -12.28 23.05
C PHE A 378 -12.93 -12.03 21.69
N HIS A 379 -14.09 -11.37 21.70
CA HIS A 379 -14.81 -11.00 20.47
C HIS A 379 -13.97 -10.15 19.52
N ARG A 380 -13.16 -9.23 20.06
CA ARG A 380 -12.30 -8.41 19.21
C ARG A 380 -11.14 -9.19 18.62
N TYR A 381 -10.50 -10.04 19.41
CA TYR A 381 -9.39 -10.87 18.94
C TYR A 381 -9.86 -11.82 17.81
N ILE A 382 -10.98 -12.53 18.01
CA ILE A 382 -11.55 -13.43 16.99
C ILE A 382 -11.99 -12.67 15.73
N ARG A 383 -12.37 -11.40 15.84
CA ARG A 383 -12.74 -10.59 14.68
C ARG A 383 -11.54 -10.15 13.83
N LEU A 384 -10.40 -9.82 14.44
CA LEU A 384 -9.23 -9.24 13.73
C LEU A 384 -8.20 -10.31 13.38
N THR A 385 -7.81 -11.14 14.34
CA THR A 385 -6.65 -12.03 14.20
C THR A 385 -6.71 -12.98 13.00
N PRO A 386 -7.86 -13.56 12.60
CA PRO A 386 -7.85 -14.57 11.54
C PRO A 386 -7.34 -14.08 10.18
N VAL A 387 -7.76 -12.90 9.74
CA VAL A 387 -7.30 -12.34 8.45
C VAL A 387 -5.81 -12.02 8.53
N VAL A 388 -5.35 -11.48 9.67
CA VAL A 388 -3.92 -11.22 9.91
C VAL A 388 -3.11 -12.52 9.89
N ALA A 389 -3.60 -13.57 10.55
CA ALA A 389 -2.92 -14.86 10.63
C ALA A 389 -2.75 -15.53 9.25
N VAL A 390 -3.77 -15.45 8.41
CA VAL A 390 -3.70 -15.96 7.04
C VAL A 390 -2.71 -15.17 6.19
N VAL A 391 -2.65 -13.85 6.38
CA VAL A 391 -1.70 -13.01 5.67
C VAL A 391 -0.26 -13.26 6.14
N VAL A 392 -0.04 -13.46 7.45
CA VAL A 392 1.24 -13.91 8.00
C VAL A 392 1.64 -15.25 7.38
N LEU A 393 0.72 -16.22 7.35
CA LEU A 393 0.96 -17.52 6.75
C LEU A 393 1.38 -17.38 5.28
N TYR A 394 0.67 -16.57 4.49
CA TYR A 394 1.00 -16.30 3.10
C TYR A 394 2.39 -15.69 2.93
N ILE A 395 2.74 -14.66 3.72
CA ILE A 395 4.07 -14.01 3.68
C ILE A 395 5.18 -15.00 4.01
N MET A 396 4.99 -15.82 5.05
CA MET A 396 6.00 -16.81 5.46
C MET A 396 6.16 -17.97 4.47
N SER A 397 5.18 -18.20 3.58
CA SER A 397 5.14 -19.38 2.71
C SER A 397 5.09 -19.04 1.21
N LEU A 398 3.91 -18.70 0.70
CA LEU A 398 3.61 -18.58 -0.73
C LEU A 398 4.09 -17.28 -1.36
N TYR A 399 4.39 -16.25 -0.55
CA TYR A 399 4.80 -14.94 -1.05
C TYR A 399 6.03 -15.04 -1.98
N LYS A 400 7.04 -15.85 -1.63
CA LYS A 400 8.25 -16.05 -2.46
C LYS A 400 7.98 -16.60 -3.86
N TYR A 401 6.82 -17.21 -4.10
CA TYR A 401 6.40 -17.75 -5.40
C TYR A 401 5.48 -16.81 -6.17
N SER A 402 5.22 -15.60 -5.65
CA SER A 402 4.26 -14.67 -6.25
C SER A 402 4.86 -13.81 -7.36
N GLY A 403 6.17 -13.92 -7.57
CA GLY A 403 6.88 -13.27 -8.67
C GLY A 403 8.37 -13.62 -8.71
N ALA A 404 9.02 -13.16 -9.77
CA ALA A 404 10.46 -13.23 -9.96
C ALA A 404 10.91 -12.01 -10.78
N GLY A 405 12.19 -11.67 -10.66
CA GLY A 405 12.80 -10.53 -11.36
C GLY A 405 13.84 -9.81 -10.51
N PRO A 406 14.58 -8.86 -11.08
CA PRO A 406 15.66 -8.15 -10.38
C PRO A 406 15.12 -7.30 -9.21
N MET A 407 13.93 -6.72 -9.36
CA MET A 407 13.28 -5.98 -8.28
C MET A 407 12.82 -6.88 -7.12
N TRP A 408 12.72 -8.20 -7.34
CA TRP A 408 12.33 -9.15 -6.30
C TRP A 408 13.39 -9.25 -5.20
N PHE A 409 14.66 -9.14 -5.55
CA PHE A 409 15.74 -9.14 -4.56
C PHE A 409 15.66 -7.95 -3.58
N LYS A 410 15.07 -6.84 -4.02
CA LYS A 410 14.90 -5.62 -3.22
C LYS A 410 13.61 -5.63 -2.42
N LEU A 411 12.49 -5.81 -3.12
CA LEU A 411 11.15 -5.59 -2.58
C LEU A 411 10.45 -6.89 -2.15
N GLY A 412 10.93 -8.04 -2.62
CA GLY A 412 10.41 -9.38 -2.36
C GLY A 412 10.91 -10.04 -1.07
N THR A 413 11.59 -9.32 -0.17
CA THR A 413 12.26 -9.86 1.03
C THR A 413 11.36 -9.94 2.28
N GLN A 414 10.04 -9.84 2.14
CA GLN A 414 9.11 -9.78 3.28
C GLN A 414 9.07 -11.08 4.11
N ASP A 415 9.27 -12.22 3.46
CA ASP A 415 9.28 -13.55 4.10
C ASP A 415 10.41 -13.66 5.13
N THR A 416 11.61 -13.22 4.77
CA THR A 416 12.78 -13.23 5.67
C THR A 416 12.59 -12.32 6.88
N ARG A 417 12.04 -11.12 6.70
CA ARG A 417 11.72 -10.20 7.80
C ARG A 417 10.66 -10.76 8.74
N CYS A 418 9.75 -11.57 8.22
CA CYS A 418 8.65 -12.14 9.00
C CYS A 418 9.04 -13.40 9.78
N ALA A 419 10.10 -14.11 9.37
CA ALA A 419 10.51 -15.40 9.94
C ALA A 419 10.67 -15.36 11.48
N ASP A 420 11.24 -14.27 12.01
CA ASP A 420 11.53 -14.15 13.44
C ASP A 420 10.47 -13.37 14.24
N THR A 421 9.62 -12.58 13.57
CA THR A 421 8.74 -11.59 14.22
C THR A 421 7.24 -11.78 13.95
N TRP A 422 6.85 -12.84 13.25
CA TRP A 422 5.45 -13.15 12.94
C TRP A 422 4.55 -13.21 14.18
N TRP A 423 5.03 -13.82 15.26
CA TRP A 423 4.28 -14.01 16.50
C TRP A 423 3.95 -12.66 17.18
N ALA A 424 4.86 -11.68 17.11
CA ALA A 424 4.66 -10.35 17.65
C ALA A 424 3.54 -9.61 16.91
N THR A 425 3.34 -9.91 15.62
CA THR A 425 2.25 -9.37 14.80
C THR A 425 0.89 -9.94 15.21
N LEU A 426 0.83 -11.22 15.59
CA LEU A 426 -0.41 -11.87 16.08
C LEU A 426 -0.78 -11.49 17.52
N LEU A 427 0.23 -11.08 18.32
CA LEU A 427 0.04 -10.53 19.65
C LEU A 427 -0.20 -9.01 19.65
N TYR A 428 -0.06 -8.35 18.49
CA TYR A 428 -0.25 -6.90 18.35
C TYR A 428 0.70 -6.06 19.22
N VAL A 429 1.97 -6.47 19.34
CA VAL A 429 3.02 -5.79 20.14
C VAL A 429 4.24 -5.33 19.33
N GLN A 430 4.26 -5.64 18.04
CA GLN A 430 5.38 -5.41 17.13
C GLN A 430 5.80 -3.94 16.99
N ASN A 431 4.88 -2.98 17.22
CA ASN A 431 5.20 -1.55 17.19
C ASN A 431 6.15 -1.10 18.32
N TYR A 432 6.21 -1.84 19.42
CA TYR A 432 7.14 -1.59 20.53
C TYR A 432 8.27 -2.62 20.58
N ALA A 433 7.96 -3.91 20.38
CA ALA A 433 8.92 -4.99 20.54
C ALA A 433 9.95 -5.05 19.41
N PHE A 434 9.49 -4.87 18.16
CA PHE A 434 10.32 -5.02 16.96
C PHE A 434 10.02 -3.93 15.93
N PRO A 435 10.21 -2.64 16.27
CA PRO A 435 9.92 -1.57 15.33
C PRO A 435 10.77 -1.71 14.04
N TYR A 436 12.00 -2.24 14.13
CA TYR A 436 12.94 -2.44 13.00
C TYR A 436 12.56 -3.58 12.06
N SER A 437 11.89 -4.60 12.58
CA SER A 437 11.60 -5.85 11.88
C SER A 437 10.10 -6.20 11.93
N ILE A 438 9.23 -5.22 11.71
CA ILE A 438 7.78 -5.45 11.58
C ILE A 438 7.51 -6.36 10.37
N CYS A 439 6.99 -7.58 10.61
CA CYS A 439 6.65 -8.55 9.55
C CYS A 439 5.69 -7.96 8.49
N ILE A 440 4.56 -7.40 8.92
CA ILE A 440 3.60 -6.74 8.03
C ILE A 440 3.69 -5.25 8.27
N SER A 441 4.36 -4.49 7.38
CA SER A 441 4.68 -3.08 7.62
C SER A 441 3.50 -2.25 8.14
N GLN A 442 2.33 -2.32 7.51
CA GLN A 442 1.10 -1.60 7.88
C GLN A 442 0.41 -2.11 9.17
N SER A 443 0.86 -3.23 9.75
CA SER A 443 0.22 -3.82 10.93
C SER A 443 0.45 -3.02 12.22
N TRP A 444 1.38 -2.06 12.25
CA TRP A 444 1.62 -1.17 13.39
C TRP A 444 0.32 -0.45 13.82
N TYR A 445 -0.53 -0.06 12.85
CA TYR A 445 -1.83 0.57 13.12
C TYR A 445 -2.76 -0.38 13.87
N LEU A 446 -2.82 -1.65 13.44
CA LEU A 446 -3.63 -2.67 14.12
C LEU A 446 -3.10 -2.95 15.53
N ALA A 447 -1.79 -2.85 15.74
CA ALA A 447 -1.20 -2.96 17.07
C ALA A 447 -1.68 -1.84 17.99
N VAL A 448 -1.57 -0.60 17.54
CA VAL A 448 -2.02 0.58 18.30
C VAL A 448 -3.53 0.51 18.58
N ASP A 449 -4.35 0.22 17.56
CA ASP A 449 -5.80 0.08 17.71
C ASP A 449 -6.17 -1.06 18.67
N THR A 450 -5.40 -2.16 18.66
CA THR A 450 -5.54 -3.28 19.59
C THR A 450 -5.27 -2.84 21.02
N GLN A 451 -4.10 -2.25 21.25
CA GLN A 451 -3.67 -1.77 22.57
C GLN A 451 -4.63 -0.73 23.16
N LEU A 452 -5.11 0.22 22.34
CA LEU A 452 -6.08 1.23 22.76
C LEU A 452 -7.41 0.65 23.26
N TYR A 453 -7.88 -0.44 22.65
CA TYR A 453 -9.09 -1.13 23.11
C TYR A 453 -8.88 -1.93 24.38
N PHE A 454 -7.70 -2.52 24.57
CA PHE A 454 -7.34 -3.12 25.85
C PHE A 454 -7.26 -2.08 26.96
N LEU A 455 -6.82 -0.85 26.65
CA LEU A 455 -6.85 0.27 27.59
C LEU A 455 -8.25 0.88 27.77
N SER A 456 -9.18 0.62 26.86
CA SER A 456 -10.47 1.33 26.83
C SER A 456 -11.31 1.25 28.10
N PRO A 457 -11.37 0.14 28.88
CA PRO A 457 -12.16 0.12 30.10
C PRO A 457 -11.71 1.15 31.14
N LEU A 458 -10.42 1.51 31.14
CA LEU A 458 -9.86 2.55 32.01
C LEU A 458 -10.53 3.91 31.79
N PHE A 459 -10.98 4.19 30.57
CA PHE A 459 -11.66 5.43 30.21
C PHE A 459 -13.19 5.29 30.24
N LEU A 460 -13.71 4.17 29.73
CA LEU A 460 -15.14 3.95 29.56
C LEU A 460 -15.89 3.75 30.89
N ILE A 461 -15.30 3.03 31.85
CA ILE A 461 -15.95 2.77 33.14
C ILE A 461 -16.10 4.06 33.98
N PRO A 462 -15.04 4.89 34.14
CA PRO A 462 -15.19 6.19 34.78
C PRO A 462 -16.18 7.11 34.06
N LEU A 463 -16.16 7.15 32.72
CA LEU A 463 -17.11 7.96 31.95
C LEU A 463 -18.57 7.55 32.19
N TRP A 464 -18.84 6.25 32.30
CA TRP A 464 -20.19 5.76 32.61
C TRP A 464 -20.62 6.10 34.05
N LYS A 465 -19.72 5.92 35.03
CA LYS A 465 -20.04 6.12 36.45
C LYS A 465 -20.08 7.60 36.87
N TRP A 466 -19.15 8.41 36.37
CA TRP A 466 -18.94 9.80 36.83
C TRP A 466 -19.32 10.83 35.76
N GLY A 467 -19.74 10.39 34.57
CA GLY A 467 -20.18 11.25 33.49
C GLY A 467 -19.12 12.28 33.11
N LYS A 468 -19.53 13.57 33.09
CA LYS A 468 -18.65 14.68 32.69
C LYS A 468 -17.43 14.86 33.59
N LYS A 469 -17.49 14.44 34.86
CA LYS A 469 -16.34 14.58 35.79
C LYS A 469 -15.13 13.75 35.35
N ALA A 470 -15.36 12.62 34.69
CA ALA A 470 -14.29 11.77 34.16
C ALA A 470 -13.59 12.38 32.92
N LEU A 471 -14.15 13.43 32.30
CA LEU A 471 -13.49 14.10 31.16
C LEU A 471 -12.24 14.86 31.58
N ILE A 472 -12.18 15.40 32.81
CA ILE A 472 -11.03 16.16 33.30
C ILE A 472 -9.75 15.32 33.30
N PRO A 473 -9.69 14.14 33.97
CA PRO A 473 -8.49 13.31 33.93
C PRO A 473 -8.18 12.77 32.53
N ILE A 474 -9.19 12.54 31.68
CA ILE A 474 -8.98 12.12 30.29
C ILE A 474 -8.27 13.20 29.48
N ILE A 475 -8.70 14.46 29.62
CA ILE A 475 -8.09 15.60 28.93
C ILE A 475 -6.66 15.82 29.44
N ILE A 476 -6.45 15.75 30.76
CA ILE A 476 -5.10 15.86 31.33
C ILE A 476 -4.19 14.75 30.78
N PHE A 477 -4.66 13.51 30.72
CA PHE A 477 -3.90 12.40 30.15
C PHE A 477 -3.58 12.60 28.66
N ALA A 478 -4.54 13.09 27.87
CA ALA A 478 -4.31 13.43 26.48
C ALA A 478 -3.23 14.51 26.32
N LEU A 479 -3.29 15.57 27.14
CA LEU A 479 -2.29 16.65 27.14
C LEU A 479 -0.90 16.15 27.56
N LEU A 480 -0.82 15.23 28.53
CA LEU A 480 0.44 14.59 28.91
C LEU A 480 1.04 13.79 27.75
N CYS A 481 0.23 13.00 27.03
CA CYS A 481 0.70 12.26 25.85
C CYS A 481 1.18 13.18 24.71
N LEU A 482 0.49 14.31 24.49
CA LEU A 482 0.95 15.34 23.56
C LEU A 482 2.29 15.93 24.02
N GLY A 483 2.41 16.28 25.30
CA GLY A 483 3.65 16.75 25.90
C GLY A 483 4.81 15.75 25.78
N CYS A 484 4.57 14.46 25.94
CA CYS A 484 5.56 13.41 25.69
C CYS A 484 6.04 13.44 24.23
N THR A 485 5.15 13.60 23.27
CA THR A 485 5.51 13.66 21.85
C THR A 485 6.37 14.90 21.54
N VAL A 486 5.99 16.06 22.10
CA VAL A 486 6.79 17.30 22.02
C VAL A 486 8.18 17.07 22.63
N ALA A 487 8.25 16.48 23.82
CA ALA A 487 9.51 16.19 24.49
C ALA A 487 10.40 15.25 23.66
N THR A 488 9.84 14.17 23.10
CA THR A 488 10.58 13.25 22.22
C THR A 488 11.14 13.97 21.00
N PHE A 489 10.40 14.91 20.42
CA PHE A 489 10.86 15.71 19.28
C PHE A 489 12.07 16.59 19.68
N ILE A 490 11.98 17.26 20.82
CA ILE A 490 13.02 18.17 21.32
C ILE A 490 14.27 17.39 21.74
N THR A 491 14.13 16.25 22.44
CA THR A 491 15.29 15.50 22.96
C THR A 491 16.10 14.77 21.89
N ASN A 492 15.51 14.52 20.73
CA ASN A 492 16.16 13.82 19.62
C ASN A 492 16.44 14.74 18.42
N ASP A 493 16.29 16.06 18.61
CA ASP A 493 16.54 17.08 17.59
C ASP A 493 15.84 16.80 16.24
N PHE A 494 14.61 16.28 16.29
CA PHE A 494 13.85 15.97 15.08
C PHE A 494 13.38 17.23 14.35
N THR A 495 13.48 17.24 13.03
CA THR A 495 13.16 18.40 12.19
C THR A 495 12.12 18.06 11.14
N LEU A 496 10.91 18.61 11.26
CA LEU A 496 9.85 18.26 10.34
C LEU A 496 10.17 18.75 8.92
N PHE A 497 9.99 17.90 7.91
CA PHE A 497 10.15 18.24 6.49
C PHE A 497 11.55 18.71 6.04
N ARG A 498 12.61 18.41 6.82
CA ARG A 498 14.00 18.62 6.41
C ARG A 498 14.43 17.60 5.34
N VAL A 499 15.32 18.05 4.47
CA VAL A 499 15.72 17.41 3.22
C VAL A 499 16.70 16.26 3.42
N GLN A 500 17.75 16.56 4.17
CA GLN A 500 18.75 15.60 4.63
C GLN A 500 18.44 15.41 6.11
N ASP A 501 17.61 14.42 6.40
CA ASP A 501 17.33 14.00 7.76
C ASP A 501 17.68 12.53 7.91
N ASP A 502 18.87 12.27 8.43
CA ASP A 502 19.33 10.90 8.70
C ASP A 502 18.51 10.24 9.83
N HIS A 503 17.62 11.01 10.49
CA HIS A 503 16.76 10.53 11.57
C HIS A 503 15.31 10.25 11.12
N VAL A 504 14.95 10.28 9.83
CA VAL A 504 13.55 10.02 9.39
C VAL A 504 13.05 8.67 9.92
N ASP A 505 13.87 7.63 9.80
CA ASP A 505 13.52 6.29 10.27
C ASP A 505 13.36 6.24 11.79
N LEU A 506 14.30 6.83 12.55
CA LEU A 506 14.22 6.91 14.01
C LEU A 506 13.00 7.72 14.47
N ARG A 507 12.71 8.84 13.81
CA ARG A 507 11.54 9.68 14.06
C ARG A 507 10.26 8.89 13.86
N GLN A 508 10.11 8.19 12.75
CA GLN A 508 8.92 7.37 12.50
C GLN A 508 8.74 6.31 13.61
N ARG A 509 9.84 5.73 14.10
CA ARG A 509 9.80 4.74 15.20
C ARG A 509 9.41 5.33 16.54
N LEU A 510 9.81 6.56 16.83
CA LEU A 510 9.58 7.21 18.13
C LEU A 510 8.33 8.08 18.18
N THR A 511 7.87 8.63 17.05
CA THR A 511 6.74 9.58 17.01
C THR A 511 5.52 9.07 16.25
N TYR A 512 5.67 8.10 15.35
CA TYR A 512 4.59 7.65 14.46
C TYR A 512 3.97 6.30 14.86
N TYR A 513 4.79 5.28 15.14
CA TYR A 513 4.35 3.93 15.55
C TYR A 513 3.92 3.76 17.02
N PRO A 514 4.49 4.47 18.01
CA PRO A 514 4.17 4.20 19.40
C PRO A 514 2.74 4.60 19.76
N THR A 515 2.10 3.80 20.61
CA THR A 515 0.68 4.00 20.95
C THR A 515 0.43 5.32 21.66
N HIS A 516 1.30 5.71 22.60
CA HIS A 516 1.18 6.95 23.37
C HIS A 516 1.10 8.23 22.51
N THR A 517 1.70 8.25 21.32
CA THR A 517 1.65 9.41 20.41
C THR A 517 0.36 9.48 19.58
N ARG A 518 -0.43 8.39 19.58
CA ARG A 518 -1.72 8.24 18.87
C ARG A 518 -2.94 8.24 19.79
N ILE A 519 -2.74 8.05 21.09
CA ILE A 519 -3.85 8.09 22.08
C ILE A 519 -4.67 9.39 22.00
N PRO A 520 -4.07 10.60 21.85
CA PRO A 520 -4.85 11.84 21.85
C PRO A 520 -5.96 11.88 20.79
N THR A 521 -5.67 11.47 19.55
CA THR A 521 -6.66 11.45 18.46
C THR A 521 -7.77 10.44 18.72
N TRP A 522 -7.42 9.29 19.29
CA TRP A 522 -8.39 8.29 19.72
C TRP A 522 -9.28 8.76 20.88
N LEU A 523 -8.71 9.44 21.88
CA LEU A 523 -9.47 10.00 23.01
C LEU A 523 -10.44 11.08 22.57
N ILE A 524 -10.09 11.91 21.59
CA ILE A 524 -11.04 12.85 20.96
C ILE A 524 -12.25 12.08 20.41
N GLY A 525 -12.01 10.96 19.73
CA GLY A 525 -13.07 10.03 19.30
C GLY A 525 -13.96 9.58 20.45
N VAL A 526 -13.38 9.13 21.57
CA VAL A 526 -14.12 8.71 22.78
C VAL A 526 -14.99 9.85 23.33
N ILE A 527 -14.44 11.07 23.42
CA ILE A 527 -15.15 12.25 23.91
C ILE A 527 -16.36 12.58 23.01
N PHE A 528 -16.17 12.59 21.69
CA PHE A 528 -17.26 12.79 20.74
C PHE A 528 -18.29 11.66 20.82
N GLY A 529 -17.86 10.41 20.95
CA GLY A 529 -18.73 9.26 21.15
C GLY A 529 -19.61 9.40 22.39
N TYR A 530 -19.02 9.85 23.52
CA TYR A 530 -19.75 10.11 24.76
C TYR A 530 -20.84 11.18 24.59
N PHE A 531 -20.51 12.33 23.97
CA PHE A 531 -21.48 13.40 23.77
C PHE A 531 -22.57 13.03 22.77
N LEU A 532 -22.20 12.39 21.65
CA LEU A 532 -23.17 11.93 20.67
C LEU A 532 -24.14 10.92 21.32
N PHE A 533 -23.64 9.98 22.14
CA PHE A 533 -24.47 8.95 22.75
C PHE A 533 -25.41 9.55 23.81
N THR A 534 -24.90 10.44 24.66
CA THR A 534 -25.66 10.97 25.80
C THR A 534 -26.61 12.10 25.44
N ARG A 535 -26.29 12.93 24.43
CA ARG A 535 -27.07 14.14 24.11
C ARG A 535 -27.76 14.13 22.76
N ASN A 536 -27.26 13.34 21.80
CA ASN A 536 -27.70 13.38 20.41
C ASN A 536 -28.35 12.05 19.95
N ARG A 537 -28.26 10.96 20.71
CA ARG A 537 -28.88 9.68 20.34
C ARG A 537 -30.41 9.85 20.20
N GLY A 538 -30.91 9.76 18.97
CA GLY A 538 -32.33 9.99 18.65
C GLY A 538 -32.80 11.45 18.71
N ARG A 539 -31.91 12.42 18.92
CA ARG A 539 -32.25 13.86 18.95
C ARG A 539 -31.22 14.69 18.20
N GLN A 540 -31.70 15.49 17.25
CA GLN A 540 -30.86 16.47 16.56
C GLN A 540 -30.81 17.76 17.37
N ILE A 541 -29.61 18.33 17.53
CA ILE A 541 -29.40 19.59 18.22
C ILE A 541 -29.37 20.71 17.16
N PRO A 542 -30.35 21.62 17.15
CA PRO A 542 -30.33 22.75 16.23
C PRO A 542 -29.21 23.72 16.63
N LEU A 543 -28.53 24.26 15.63
CA LEU A 543 -27.49 25.28 15.78
C LEU A 543 -27.81 26.43 14.82
N ALA A 544 -27.56 27.67 15.23
CA ALA A 544 -27.83 28.81 14.35
C ALA A 544 -26.89 28.79 13.13
N LYS A 545 -27.41 29.20 11.97
CA LYS A 545 -26.69 29.14 10.69
C LYS A 545 -25.28 29.76 10.73
N PRO A 546 -25.03 30.93 11.37
CA PRO A 546 -23.68 31.50 11.44
C PRO A 546 -22.68 30.55 12.10
N TRP A 547 -23.07 29.89 13.20
CA TRP A 547 -22.21 28.95 13.91
C TRP A 547 -21.92 27.67 13.12
N VAL A 548 -22.90 27.21 12.32
CA VAL A 548 -22.70 26.08 11.40
C VAL A 548 -21.69 26.44 10.33
N ILE A 549 -21.82 27.63 9.71
CA ILE A 549 -20.89 28.13 8.69
C ILE A 549 -19.49 28.29 9.28
N THR A 550 -19.36 28.92 10.45
CA THR A 550 -18.09 29.07 11.15
C THR A 550 -17.45 27.72 11.43
N GLY A 551 -18.21 26.74 11.93
CA GLY A 551 -17.66 25.41 12.20
C GLY A 551 -17.17 24.70 10.93
N TRP A 552 -17.87 24.85 9.80
CA TRP A 552 -17.40 24.31 8.51
C TRP A 552 -16.14 25.01 8.00
N VAL A 553 -16.08 26.34 8.08
CA VAL A 553 -14.90 27.13 7.68
C VAL A 553 -13.69 26.77 8.55
N VAL A 554 -13.89 26.65 9.88
CA VAL A 554 -12.82 26.26 10.80
C VAL A 554 -12.38 24.82 10.52
N ALA A 555 -13.30 23.86 10.40
CA ALA A 555 -12.93 22.46 10.16
C ALA A 555 -12.17 22.27 8.84
N PHE A 556 -12.68 22.81 7.73
CA PHE A 556 -11.99 22.69 6.45
C PHE A 556 -10.71 23.53 6.41
N GLY A 557 -10.71 24.73 6.99
CA GLY A 557 -9.52 25.57 7.10
C GLY A 557 -8.40 24.90 7.88
N THR A 558 -8.73 24.26 9.01
CA THR A 558 -7.79 23.46 9.79
C THR A 558 -7.29 22.25 9.01
N MET A 559 -8.16 21.49 8.34
CA MET A 559 -7.73 20.36 7.50
C MET A 559 -6.79 20.80 6.37
N LEU A 560 -7.06 21.94 5.72
CA LEU A 560 -6.17 22.51 4.71
C LEU A 560 -4.83 22.96 5.30
N ALA A 561 -4.85 23.57 6.50
CA ALA A 561 -3.64 23.97 7.21
C ALA A 561 -2.80 22.75 7.65
N ASP A 562 -3.42 21.67 8.10
CA ASP A 562 -2.72 20.44 8.47
C ASP A 562 -2.05 19.78 7.25
N LEU A 563 -2.65 19.86 6.06
CA LEU A 563 -2.07 19.29 4.83
C LEU A 563 -1.03 20.19 4.16
N TRP A 564 -1.35 21.47 3.96
CA TRP A 564 -0.55 22.40 3.15
C TRP A 564 0.18 23.46 3.96
N GLY A 565 -0.13 23.61 5.25
CA GLY A 565 0.56 24.56 6.13
C GLY A 565 2.09 24.40 6.12
N PRO A 566 2.64 23.18 6.12
CA PRO A 566 4.09 22.98 6.04
C PRO A 566 4.71 23.16 4.66
N TYR A 567 3.92 23.36 3.60
CA TYR A 567 4.41 23.34 2.23
C TYR A 567 5.57 24.32 1.99
N TRP A 568 5.47 25.53 2.54
CA TRP A 568 6.50 26.55 2.33
C TRP A 568 7.85 26.15 2.93
N ARG A 569 7.88 25.33 4.01
CA ARG A 569 9.12 24.81 4.63
C ARG A 569 9.86 23.79 3.77
N ILE A 570 9.22 23.30 2.70
CA ILE A 570 9.77 22.28 1.81
C ILE A 570 10.44 22.91 0.57
N LEU A 571 10.32 24.23 0.42
CA LEU A 571 10.90 24.98 -0.69
C LEU A 571 12.40 25.23 -0.47
N PRO A 572 13.21 25.22 -1.54
CA PRO A 572 14.68 25.36 -1.49
C PRO A 572 15.17 26.61 -0.76
N ASP A 573 14.50 27.73 -0.98
CA ASP A 573 14.98 29.04 -0.52
C ASP A 573 14.52 29.37 0.91
N THR A 574 13.99 28.39 1.63
CA THR A 574 13.43 28.59 2.97
C THR A 574 14.35 28.05 4.07
N PRO A 575 14.51 28.80 5.18
CA PRO A 575 15.34 28.34 6.28
C PRO A 575 14.71 27.10 6.91
N ASP A 576 15.58 26.22 7.41
CA ASP A 576 15.18 25.03 8.17
C ASP A 576 14.18 25.41 9.27
N SER A 577 13.16 24.57 9.46
CA SER A 577 12.18 24.78 10.53
C SER A 577 12.89 24.75 11.88
N PRO A 578 12.67 25.73 12.77
CA PRO A 578 13.08 25.61 14.16
C PRO A 578 12.55 24.29 14.75
N LEU A 579 13.35 23.65 15.62
CA LEU A 579 12.98 22.40 16.29
C LEU A 579 11.58 22.45 16.92
N VAL A 580 11.25 23.59 17.53
CA VAL A 580 9.98 23.85 18.20
C VAL A 580 8.78 23.80 17.23
N GLU A 581 8.96 24.22 15.98
CA GLU A 581 7.88 24.20 14.98
C GLU A 581 7.45 22.77 14.68
N GLY A 582 8.41 21.90 14.38
CA GLY A 582 8.15 20.47 14.17
C GLY A 582 7.59 19.80 15.42
N ALA A 583 8.15 20.11 16.59
CA ALA A 583 7.76 19.54 17.87
C ALA A 583 6.29 19.86 18.23
N ILE A 584 5.80 21.04 17.87
CA ILE A 584 4.40 21.44 18.09
C ILE A 584 3.51 20.89 16.97
N PHE A 585 3.94 21.03 15.72
CA PHE A 585 3.12 20.66 14.55
C PHE A 585 2.79 19.16 14.54
N GLU A 586 3.76 18.30 14.82
CA GLU A 586 3.60 16.84 14.75
C GLU A 586 2.43 16.31 15.63
N PRO A 587 2.37 16.60 16.94
CA PRO A 587 1.24 16.18 17.77
C PRO A 587 -0.03 17.02 17.57
N LEU A 588 0.10 18.32 17.27
CA LEU A 588 -1.05 19.21 17.18
C LEU A 588 -1.85 18.98 15.89
N SER A 589 -1.19 18.83 14.73
CA SER A 589 -1.85 18.57 13.43
C SER A 589 -2.74 17.33 13.48
N ARG A 590 -2.27 16.25 14.12
CA ARG A 590 -3.07 15.02 14.32
C ARG A 590 -4.32 15.29 15.16
N THR A 591 -4.16 16.10 16.21
CA THR A 591 -5.23 16.44 17.16
C THR A 591 -6.27 17.38 16.55
N SER A 592 -5.82 18.42 15.83
CA SER A 592 -6.66 19.37 15.10
C SER A 592 -7.41 18.71 13.95
N TRP A 593 -6.76 17.77 13.24
CA TRP A 593 -7.41 16.91 12.26
C TRP A 593 -8.55 16.09 12.87
N ALA A 594 -8.30 15.41 13.99
CA ALA A 594 -9.32 14.62 14.69
C ALA A 594 -10.50 15.48 15.17
N LEU A 595 -10.25 16.72 15.64
CA LEU A 595 -11.31 17.67 15.99
C LEU A 595 -12.14 18.09 14.77
N SER A 596 -11.49 18.32 13.62
CA SER A 596 -12.15 18.67 12.36
C SER A 596 -13.04 17.54 11.86
N ILE A 597 -12.54 16.29 11.89
CA ILE A 597 -13.36 15.09 11.63
C ILE A 597 -14.52 15.00 12.63
N GLY A 598 -14.29 15.30 13.90
CA GLY A 598 -15.32 15.37 14.93
C GLY A 598 -16.44 16.35 14.59
N TRP A 599 -16.10 17.54 14.10
CA TRP A 599 -17.08 18.51 13.59
C TRP A 599 -17.87 17.95 12.40
N ILE A 600 -17.20 17.35 11.41
CA ILE A 600 -17.88 16.76 10.24
C ILE A 600 -18.90 15.71 10.68
N VAL A 601 -18.50 14.78 11.55
CA VAL A 601 -19.39 13.73 12.06
C VAL A 601 -20.55 14.33 12.85
N TRP A 602 -20.28 15.30 13.72
CA TRP A 602 -21.31 15.96 14.52
C TRP A 602 -22.30 16.74 13.65
N ALA A 603 -21.82 17.51 12.67
CA ALA A 603 -22.65 18.28 11.76
C ALA A 603 -23.52 17.36 10.89
N CYS A 604 -22.96 16.29 10.34
CA CYS A 604 -23.69 15.28 9.56
C CYS A 604 -24.78 14.62 10.40
N TYR A 605 -24.46 14.19 11.62
CA TYR A 605 -25.41 13.51 12.49
C TYR A 605 -26.57 14.43 12.93
N ASN A 606 -26.32 15.73 13.15
CA ASN A 606 -27.34 16.70 13.58
C ASN A 606 -28.15 17.32 12.44
N GLY A 607 -27.93 16.91 11.19
CA GLY A 607 -28.65 17.46 10.03
C GLY A 607 -28.08 18.78 9.50
N HIS A 608 -26.91 19.22 9.99
CA HIS A 608 -26.18 20.41 9.52
C HIS A 608 -25.15 20.08 8.42
N GLY A 609 -25.19 18.86 7.88
CA GLY A 609 -24.23 18.35 6.92
C GLY A 609 -24.48 18.69 5.45
N GLY A 610 -25.75 18.93 5.07
CA GLY A 610 -26.14 19.18 3.68
C GLY A 610 -25.47 18.21 2.69
N LEU A 611 -24.83 18.78 1.66
CA LEU A 611 -24.11 18.03 0.62
C LEU A 611 -23.05 17.07 1.15
N VAL A 612 -22.31 17.46 2.20
CA VAL A 612 -21.25 16.62 2.79
C VAL A 612 -21.86 15.37 3.40
N ASN A 613 -22.99 15.49 4.10
CA ASN A 613 -23.68 14.33 4.66
C ASN A 613 -24.28 13.45 3.55
N ASP A 614 -24.90 14.04 2.53
CA ASP A 614 -25.51 13.29 1.44
C ASP A 614 -24.46 12.46 0.69
N PHE A 615 -23.28 13.05 0.47
CA PHE A 615 -22.14 12.37 -0.13
C PHE A 615 -21.56 11.29 0.79
N LEU A 616 -21.17 11.62 2.02
CA LEU A 616 -20.53 10.66 2.93
C LEU A 616 -21.46 9.53 3.39
N SER A 617 -22.77 9.76 3.38
CA SER A 617 -23.79 8.77 3.70
C SER A 617 -24.31 8.02 2.46
N TRP A 618 -23.69 8.21 1.30
CA TRP A 618 -24.12 7.55 0.08
C TRP A 618 -24.06 6.02 0.21
N SER A 619 -25.10 5.35 -0.28
CA SER A 619 -25.26 3.89 -0.19
C SER A 619 -24.10 3.12 -0.81
N PHE A 620 -23.46 3.69 -1.84
CA PHE A 620 -22.27 3.13 -2.48
C PHE A 620 -21.17 2.82 -1.45
N PHE A 621 -20.91 3.74 -0.52
CA PHE A 621 -19.90 3.58 0.52
C PHE A 621 -20.24 2.51 1.56
N THR A 622 -21.50 2.07 1.65
CA THR A 622 -21.90 1.06 2.65
C THR A 622 -21.36 -0.32 2.33
N ALA A 623 -21.36 -0.73 1.05
CA ALA A 623 -20.77 -2.01 0.65
C ALA A 623 -19.25 -1.97 0.79
N PHE A 624 -18.64 -0.87 0.35
CA PHE A 624 -17.20 -0.66 0.42
C PHE A 624 -16.68 -0.63 1.87
N SER A 625 -17.38 0.05 2.77
CA SER A 625 -16.97 0.19 4.18
C SER A 625 -16.96 -1.13 4.96
N ARG A 626 -17.56 -2.20 4.42
CA ARG A 626 -17.52 -3.57 4.94
C ARG A 626 -16.26 -4.32 4.52
N LEU A 627 -15.61 -3.90 3.44
CA LEU A 627 -14.40 -4.53 2.87
C LEU A 627 -13.10 -3.86 3.33
N THR A 628 -13.19 -2.64 3.88
CA THR A 628 -12.01 -1.82 4.23
C THR A 628 -11.04 -2.52 5.17
N TYR A 629 -11.52 -3.40 6.05
CA TYR A 629 -10.64 -4.14 6.96
C TYR A 629 -9.74 -5.13 6.19
N CYS A 630 -10.33 -6.05 5.42
CA CYS A 630 -9.57 -6.98 4.60
C CYS A 630 -8.69 -6.24 3.57
N MET A 631 -9.20 -5.17 2.97
CA MET A 631 -8.42 -4.32 2.06
C MET A 631 -7.21 -3.69 2.77
N TYR A 632 -7.36 -3.22 4.01
CA TYR A 632 -6.26 -2.69 4.81
C TYR A 632 -5.17 -3.73 5.09
N VAL A 633 -5.53 -4.97 5.41
CA VAL A 633 -4.52 -6.00 5.68
C VAL A 633 -3.77 -6.38 4.39
N ILE A 634 -4.44 -6.40 3.24
CA ILE A 634 -3.90 -6.98 1.99
C ILE A 634 -3.20 -5.97 1.07
N HIS A 635 -3.60 -4.69 1.04
CA HIS A 635 -3.16 -3.73 0.00
C HIS A 635 -1.64 -3.67 -0.21
N ARG A 636 -0.86 -3.67 0.87
CA ARG A 636 0.60 -3.54 0.76
C ARG A 636 1.25 -4.76 0.10
N ILE A 637 0.65 -5.94 0.24
CA ILE A 637 1.14 -7.15 -0.42
C ILE A 637 0.94 -7.04 -1.93
N VAL A 638 -0.24 -6.59 -2.37
CA VAL A 638 -0.52 -6.36 -3.79
C VAL A 638 0.49 -5.38 -4.38
N GLN A 639 0.68 -4.24 -3.71
CA GLN A 639 1.63 -3.20 -4.11
C GLN A 639 3.07 -3.73 -4.20
N LEU A 640 3.52 -4.47 -3.19
CA LEU A 640 4.87 -5.03 -3.15
C LEU A 640 5.08 -6.12 -4.20
N VAL A 641 4.13 -7.04 -4.39
CA VAL A 641 4.23 -8.08 -5.43
C VAL A 641 4.31 -7.44 -6.81
N HIS A 642 3.46 -6.44 -7.08
CA HIS A 642 3.48 -5.76 -8.37
C HIS A 642 4.76 -4.96 -8.60
N ALA A 643 5.29 -4.30 -7.57
CA ALA A 643 6.56 -3.59 -7.65
C ALA A 643 7.75 -4.55 -7.81
N ALA A 644 7.77 -5.63 -7.05
CA ALA A 644 8.86 -6.61 -6.99
C ALA A 644 8.98 -7.45 -8.27
N ARG A 645 7.87 -7.69 -9.00
CA ARG A 645 7.89 -8.44 -10.26
C ARG A 645 8.36 -7.62 -11.47
N LEU A 646 8.66 -6.34 -11.31
CA LEU A 646 9.11 -5.51 -12.42
C LEU A 646 10.50 -5.96 -12.88
N GLN A 647 10.63 -6.08 -14.20
CA GLN A 647 11.88 -6.46 -14.88
C GLN A 647 12.37 -5.38 -15.85
N THR A 648 11.59 -4.29 -16.01
CA THR A 648 11.91 -3.17 -16.90
C THR A 648 11.88 -1.86 -16.13
N ASP A 649 12.56 -0.85 -16.66
CA ASP A 649 12.62 0.47 -16.05
C ASP A 649 11.25 1.15 -16.06
N THR A 650 11.07 2.07 -15.11
CA THR A 650 9.84 2.86 -14.96
C THR A 650 10.09 4.34 -15.24
N HIS A 651 9.02 5.10 -15.41
CA HIS A 651 9.08 6.55 -15.53
C HIS A 651 8.26 7.18 -14.40
N PHE A 652 8.86 8.12 -13.68
CA PHE A 652 8.20 8.83 -12.59
C PHE A 652 7.35 9.98 -13.14
N SER A 653 6.04 9.88 -12.98
CA SER A 653 5.10 10.97 -13.19
C SER A 653 3.85 10.78 -12.31
N ASP A 654 3.12 11.86 -12.03
CA ASP A 654 1.85 11.75 -11.31
C ASP A 654 0.80 10.97 -12.09
N TYR A 655 0.83 11.05 -13.42
CA TYR A 655 -0.06 10.28 -14.27
C TYR A 655 0.20 8.78 -14.13
N ASP A 656 1.46 8.37 -14.21
CA ASP A 656 1.88 6.97 -14.02
C ASP A 656 1.53 6.49 -12.60
N ALA A 657 1.71 7.33 -11.59
CA ALA A 657 1.36 7.02 -10.21
C ALA A 657 -0.16 6.85 -10.01
N ILE A 658 -1.00 7.67 -10.66
CA ILE A 658 -2.46 7.55 -10.60
C ILE A 658 -2.95 6.30 -11.35
N LEU A 659 -2.41 6.02 -12.54
CA LEU A 659 -2.68 4.76 -13.24
C LEU A 659 -2.28 3.57 -12.39
N ARG A 660 -1.17 3.71 -11.66
CA ARG A 660 -0.72 2.68 -10.73
C ARG A 660 -1.70 2.48 -9.58
N TRP A 661 -2.11 3.56 -8.94
CA TRP A 661 -3.09 3.51 -7.87
C TRP A 661 -4.40 2.82 -8.30
N TRP A 662 -4.90 3.05 -9.51
CA TRP A 662 -6.11 2.38 -10.01
C TRP A 662 -5.95 0.86 -10.14
N HIS A 663 -4.80 0.37 -10.64
CA HIS A 663 -4.58 -1.08 -10.69
C HIS A 663 -4.49 -1.66 -9.28
N ASP A 664 -3.76 -1.00 -8.37
CA ASP A 664 -3.48 -1.51 -7.02
C ASP A 664 -4.77 -1.58 -6.24
N PHE A 665 -5.57 -0.51 -6.34
CA PHE A 665 -6.87 -0.41 -5.72
C PHE A 665 -7.85 -1.46 -6.25
N GLY A 666 -7.93 -1.65 -7.57
CA GLY A 666 -8.84 -2.62 -8.19
C GLY A 666 -8.53 -4.07 -7.80
N ILE A 667 -7.24 -4.44 -7.83
CA ILE A 667 -6.77 -5.77 -7.42
C ILE A 667 -7.00 -5.97 -5.92
N THR A 668 -6.65 -4.98 -5.09
CA THR A 668 -6.86 -5.08 -3.65
C THR A 668 -8.34 -5.18 -3.29
N LEU A 669 -9.21 -4.41 -3.93
CA LEU A 669 -10.65 -4.49 -3.73
C LEU A 669 -11.16 -5.90 -4.04
N THR A 670 -10.72 -6.47 -5.16
CA THR A 670 -11.09 -7.83 -5.57
C THR A 670 -10.59 -8.86 -4.56
N ALA A 671 -9.30 -8.81 -4.17
CA ALA A 671 -8.72 -9.69 -3.17
C ALA A 671 -9.41 -9.58 -1.80
N SER A 672 -9.82 -8.36 -1.41
CA SER A 672 -10.51 -8.13 -0.14
C SER A 672 -11.89 -8.78 -0.10
N ILE A 673 -12.61 -8.87 -1.22
CA ILE A 673 -13.90 -9.59 -1.30
C ILE A 673 -13.69 -11.07 -1.00
N PHE A 674 -12.69 -11.69 -1.63
CA PHE A 674 -12.36 -13.09 -1.39
C PHE A 674 -11.93 -13.32 0.07
N ALA A 675 -11.07 -12.47 0.61
CA ALA A 675 -10.62 -12.58 2.00
C ALA A 675 -11.76 -12.40 3.01
N THR A 676 -12.67 -11.46 2.77
CA THR A 676 -13.86 -11.28 3.62
C THR A 676 -14.76 -12.52 3.58
N LEU A 677 -14.98 -13.11 2.40
CA LEU A 677 -15.82 -14.30 2.25
C LEU A 677 -15.18 -15.58 2.80
N ALA A 678 -13.86 -15.71 2.67
CA ALA A 678 -13.11 -16.91 3.07
C ALA A 678 -12.78 -16.94 4.57
N PHE A 679 -12.50 -15.79 5.17
CA PHE A 679 -11.92 -15.73 6.52
C PHE A 679 -12.75 -14.90 7.49
N GLU A 680 -13.14 -13.68 7.11
CA GLU A 680 -13.86 -12.79 8.04
C GLU A 680 -15.31 -13.24 8.30
N ALA A 681 -16.09 -13.44 7.23
CA ALA A 681 -17.51 -13.78 7.34
C ALA A 681 -17.78 -15.15 7.98
N PRO A 682 -17.02 -16.22 7.66
CA PRO A 682 -17.25 -17.53 8.27
C PRO A 682 -16.99 -17.54 9.76
N ILE A 683 -15.93 -16.85 10.22
CA ILE A 683 -15.57 -16.81 11.64
C ILE A 683 -16.61 -16.03 12.43
N LEU A 684 -17.10 -14.91 11.91
CA LEU A 684 -18.24 -14.19 12.49
C LEU A 684 -19.52 -15.04 12.49
N GLY A 685 -19.71 -15.89 11.48
CA GLY A 685 -20.82 -16.84 11.40
C GLY A 685 -20.73 -17.94 12.46
N ILE A 686 -19.55 -18.54 12.63
CA ILE A 686 -19.24 -19.57 13.63
C ILE A 686 -19.39 -19.00 15.04
N GLU A 687 -18.82 -17.84 15.30
CA GLU A 687 -18.93 -17.15 16.58
C GLU A 687 -20.40 -16.92 16.96
N LYS A 688 -21.21 -16.42 16.02
CA LYS A 688 -22.66 -16.24 16.22
C LYS A 688 -23.39 -17.57 16.42
N ALA A 689 -22.98 -18.63 15.75
CA ALA A 689 -23.60 -19.95 15.92
C ALA A 689 -23.30 -20.57 17.30
N ILE A 690 -22.10 -20.33 17.84
CA ILE A 690 -21.65 -20.91 19.12
C ILE A 690 -22.08 -20.03 20.31
N PHE A 691 -21.83 -18.72 20.22
CA PHE A 691 -22.02 -17.78 21.34
C PHE A 691 -23.25 -16.87 21.17
N GLY A 692 -23.89 -16.88 20.00
CA GLY A 692 -25.13 -16.17 19.78
C GLY A 692 -26.22 -16.76 20.65
N ARG A 693 -26.39 -16.21 21.86
CA ARG A 693 -27.61 -16.32 22.64
C ARG A 693 -28.75 -15.99 21.67
N GLY A 694 -29.61 -16.98 21.41
CA GLY A 694 -30.72 -16.85 20.47
C GLY A 694 -31.42 -15.51 20.68
N GLU A 695 -31.61 -14.76 19.60
CA GLU A 695 -32.41 -13.56 19.62
C GLU A 695 -33.81 -13.93 20.13
N SER A 696 -34.07 -13.74 21.42
CA SER A 696 -35.44 -13.50 21.84
C SER A 696 -35.82 -12.18 21.18
N LYS A 697 -36.63 -12.26 20.12
CA LYS A 697 -37.33 -11.10 19.57
C LYS A 697 -37.83 -10.27 20.78
N PRO A 698 -37.46 -8.99 20.90
CA PRO A 698 -38.08 -8.16 21.91
C PRO A 698 -39.58 -8.19 21.61
N ALA A 699 -40.38 -8.64 22.57
CA ALA A 699 -41.83 -8.59 22.46
C ALA A 699 -42.21 -7.16 22.03
N ALA A 700 -42.98 -7.04 20.95
CA ALA A 700 -43.45 -5.76 20.46
C ALA A 700 -44.06 -4.98 21.63
N LYS A 701 -43.43 -3.89 22.04
CA LYS A 701 -43.98 -2.99 23.04
C LYS A 701 -45.28 -2.46 22.45
N LYS A 702 -46.43 -2.81 23.04
CA LYS A 702 -47.71 -2.18 22.67
C LYS A 702 -47.52 -0.66 22.74
N PRO A 703 -47.96 0.09 21.70
CA PRO A 703 -47.82 1.54 21.69
C PRO A 703 -48.49 2.14 22.92
N SER A 704 -47.82 3.12 23.52
CA SER A 704 -48.37 3.93 24.60
C SER A 704 -49.52 4.77 24.03
N PRO A 705 -50.56 5.10 24.82
CA PRO A 705 -51.67 5.95 24.37
C PRO A 705 -51.24 7.29 23.75
N GLY A 706 -50.03 7.78 24.06
CA GLY A 706 -49.46 8.99 23.46
C GLY A 706 -48.98 8.87 22.01
N ASP A 707 -48.71 7.66 21.52
CA ASP A 707 -48.23 7.44 20.14
C ASP A 707 -49.39 7.40 19.12
N LEU A 708 -50.60 7.05 19.56
CA LEU A 708 -51.83 7.10 18.74
C LEU A 708 -52.37 8.53 18.59
N ALA A 709 -52.05 9.44 19.52
CA ALA A 709 -52.45 10.84 19.41
C ALA A 709 -51.64 11.65 18.38
N ARG A 710 -50.49 11.12 17.92
CA ARG A 710 -49.61 11.79 16.94
C ARG A 710 -49.92 11.45 15.48
N THR A 711 -50.81 10.48 15.24
CA THR A 711 -51.17 9.99 13.90
C THR A 711 -52.61 10.32 13.49
N ALA A 712 -53.35 11.07 14.31
CA ALA A 712 -54.65 11.61 13.91
C ALA A 712 -54.44 12.78 12.92
N PRO A 713 -55.13 12.79 11.75
CA PRO A 713 -55.10 13.94 10.85
C PRO A 713 -55.71 15.15 11.57
N THR A 714 -55.03 16.28 11.49
CA THR A 714 -55.45 17.54 12.10
C THR A 714 -56.69 18.07 11.36
N GLU A 715 -57.85 18.03 12.00
CA GLU A 715 -59.03 18.78 11.59
C GLU A 715 -58.73 20.29 11.67
N SER A 716 -58.88 20.98 10.55
CA SER A 716 -58.90 22.43 10.47
C SER A 716 -60.23 22.98 11.00
N THR A 717 -60.19 23.87 11.99
CA THR A 717 -61.34 24.65 12.49
C THR A 717 -61.09 26.16 12.27
N PRO A 718 -62.11 27.04 12.39
CA PRO A 718 -62.85 27.60 11.25
C PRO A 718 -62.61 29.11 11.07
N VAL A 719 -62.92 29.64 9.88
CA VAL A 719 -63.16 31.09 9.68
C VAL A 719 -64.58 31.26 9.16
N ALA A 720 -65.33 32.11 9.87
CA ALA A 720 -66.75 32.37 9.71
C ALA A 720 -67.05 33.51 8.72
N ALA A 721 -68.33 33.57 8.32
CA ALA A 721 -69.08 34.58 7.56
C ALA A 721 -68.90 34.52 6.03
N GLU A 722 -69.94 34.43 5.18
CA GLU A 722 -71.32 34.91 5.29
C GLU A 722 -72.26 34.30 4.21
N GLN A 723 -73.57 34.21 4.54
CA GLN A 723 -74.77 34.28 3.67
C GLN A 723 -75.03 33.15 2.64
N THR A 724 -76.23 32.59 2.40
CA THR A 724 -77.59 32.61 2.96
C THR A 724 -78.41 31.53 2.21
N ALA A 725 -79.45 30.96 2.87
CA ALA A 725 -80.65 30.30 2.31
C ALA A 725 -80.47 29.00 1.48
N ALA A 726 -80.72 27.81 2.04
CA ALA A 726 -82.02 27.14 2.23
C ALA A 726 -82.62 26.53 0.93
N VAL A 727 -82.76 25.19 0.90
CA VAL A 727 -84.01 24.43 0.66
C VAL A 727 -83.66 22.94 0.38
N VAL A 728 -84.25 22.06 1.20
CA VAL A 728 -84.42 20.58 1.12
C VAL A 728 -85.78 20.33 0.38
N PRO A 729 -86.17 19.20 -0.27
CA PRO A 729 -85.76 17.78 -0.05
C PRO A 729 -85.51 16.90 -1.30
N GLU A 730 -84.68 15.85 -1.08
CA GLU A 730 -85.01 14.39 -1.16
C GLU A 730 -85.64 13.76 -2.44
N PRO A 731 -85.68 12.41 -2.56
CA PRO A 731 -84.71 11.55 -3.26
C PRO A 731 -85.36 10.78 -4.43
N VAL A 732 -84.69 9.77 -5.01
CA VAL A 732 -85.25 8.46 -5.48
C VAL A 732 -84.27 7.75 -6.43
N THR A 733 -83.86 6.53 -6.02
CA THR A 733 -83.68 5.22 -6.72
C THR A 733 -83.43 5.21 -8.25
N GLU A 734 -82.77 4.27 -8.94
CA GLU A 734 -82.32 2.90 -8.69
C GLU A 734 -81.69 2.36 -10.02
N ILE A 735 -81.07 1.18 -9.96
CA ILE A 735 -81.01 0.13 -11.00
C ILE A 735 -79.97 0.23 -12.14
N SER A 736 -78.95 -0.65 -11.97
CA SER A 736 -78.45 -1.71 -12.88
C SER A 736 -78.16 -1.43 -14.36
N SER A 737 -76.97 -1.85 -14.82
CA SER A 737 -76.77 -3.11 -15.56
C SER A 737 -75.36 -3.22 -16.14
N SER A 738 -74.78 -4.41 -16.01
CA SER A 738 -73.58 -4.95 -16.68
C SER A 738 -73.86 -5.25 -18.19
N PRO A 739 -73.01 -5.94 -19.01
CA PRO A 739 -71.65 -6.49 -18.85
C PRO A 739 -70.70 -6.38 -20.09
N SER A 740 -69.52 -7.02 -20.01
CA SER A 740 -68.68 -7.55 -21.12
C SER A 740 -67.70 -6.55 -21.76
N LYS A 741 -66.46 -6.86 -22.19
CA LYS A 741 -65.73 -8.07 -22.66
C LYS A 741 -64.20 -7.80 -22.53
N ALA A 742 -63.40 -8.80 -22.13
CA ALA A 742 -62.36 -9.52 -22.91
C ALA A 742 -61.15 -8.66 -23.39
N GLU A 743 -59.94 -8.90 -22.85
CA GLU A 743 -58.76 -9.56 -23.52
C GLU A 743 -58.10 -8.67 -24.60
N ASP A 744 -56.79 -8.47 -24.75
CA ASP A 744 -55.53 -9.08 -24.28
C ASP A 744 -54.38 -8.04 -24.59
N PRO A 745 -53.05 -8.31 -24.57
CA PRO A 745 -52.08 -7.38 -23.99
C PRO A 745 -50.96 -6.97 -24.98
N SER A 746 -49.93 -6.35 -24.41
CA SER A 746 -48.52 -6.43 -24.82
C SER A 746 -47.91 -5.30 -25.67
N LYS A 747 -46.69 -4.96 -25.21
CA LYS A 747 -45.55 -4.25 -25.83
C LYS A 747 -45.66 -2.72 -25.81
N ALA A 748 -44.64 -1.97 -25.38
CA ALA A 748 -43.19 -2.23 -25.33
C ALA A 748 -42.53 -1.66 -24.07
#